data_AF-A0AA94HMP9-F1
#
_entry.id   AF-A0AA94HMP9-F1
#
_cell.length_a   1.000
_cell.length_b   1.000
_cell.length_c   1.000
_cell.angle_alpha   90.00
_cell.angle_beta   90.00
_cell.angle_gamma   90.00
#
_symmetry.space_group_name_H-M   'P 1'
#
loop_
_entity.id
_entity.type
_entity.pdbx_description
1 polymer ?
#
loop_
_entity_poly.entity_id
_entity_poly.type
_entity_poly.pdbx_seq_one_letter_code
_entity_poly.pdbx_strand_id
1 'polypeptide(L)'
;MNTIDPRTPVIIGVGQHLDAYGKEGYEALSAVDLAGRAAAAAVADSGVSPDAVSVAIDTVGGIRQFETSTPGAPAPLGRSNNFPRSVAARIGAAPRRAILEVGGGQSSQHLVTELAGSIAAGESRVALVFGSEAISTARALAKSEDRPDFSESIGGDLEDRGFGLKGMMSMEASAHGLVDAPSQYALVENARRARLGLDRKAYDAKIGELFAPFTAVAARNPYAAAPTERSAEELVTPTEANRPIADPYNRYVVARDQVNQGAAVLLASVEAARELGVPEDRWVFIHGHSDARERDLMDRQDLSGSPAARLATDQALEMAGVTADDISTFDFYSCFPVPVFNVAVDGLGLDPKDERGLTLTGGLPFFGGAGNNYSMHGIAETVERARQAPGTFGFVGANGGVCSKYSVGIYSTTPREWQLDRSAQIQAIIDAQEPVAQISRADGWATVETYTVKHDREGRRTGIVIGRLEATGERFVAMGVDGDDDILALLASDEPIGARVWVVSAAPGNRVTTTPERALELLPPRPKGLRESYEHVLVARDGHVLEVTINRPEARNALFPAAHEELAEIFDAFFADHELWVAILTGAGDQAFCAGNDLVYSASGKPNYVPASGFGGLTSRRGMNKPVIVAVNGFAMGGGFEIALASHLVVADETAQFALSEVKVGLVAGAGGVIRLPRAIPPKIANELILTGRRIGAQEAKDLGIVSRVAPAGQALTAARELATEITVNSPTSVRISLEVMAEAQQHADPLDAVTARTGLLDELMASEDAMEGMSAFAQKRAPQWQNR
;
A
#
# COMPACT_ATOMS: atom_id res chain seq x y z
N MET A 1 30.16 39.06 -22.97
CA MET A 1 30.16 37.75 -22.27
C MET A 1 28.95 37.80 -21.36
N ASN A 2 27.85 37.11 -21.73
CA ASN A 2 26.57 37.22 -21.03
C ASN A 2 26.77 36.89 -19.55
N THR A 3 26.44 37.84 -18.68
CA THR A 3 26.56 37.70 -17.23
C THR A 3 25.42 36.81 -16.75
N ILE A 4 25.67 35.50 -16.67
CA ILE A 4 24.76 34.55 -16.04
C ILE A 4 24.60 34.87 -14.55
N ASP A 5 23.41 34.73 -13.96
CA ASP A 5 23.19 34.95 -12.51
C ASP A 5 24.19 34.08 -11.74
N PRO A 6 24.99 34.66 -10.82
CA PRO A 6 25.94 33.91 -10.01
C PRO A 6 25.31 32.74 -9.25
N ARG A 7 24.02 32.78 -8.96
CA ARG A 7 23.28 31.73 -8.24
C ARG A 7 22.69 30.67 -9.16
N THR A 8 22.84 30.77 -10.48
CA THR A 8 22.37 29.73 -11.39
C THR A 8 23.03 28.39 -11.06
N PRO A 9 22.25 27.30 -10.88
CA PRO A 9 22.78 25.99 -10.55
C PRO A 9 23.36 25.31 -11.78
N VAL A 10 24.50 24.67 -11.59
CA VAL A 10 25.19 23.85 -12.59
C VAL A 10 25.61 22.52 -11.96
N ILE A 11 25.47 21.44 -12.72
CA ILE A 11 26.12 20.18 -12.38
C ILE A 11 27.60 20.33 -12.72
N ILE A 12 28.44 20.11 -11.73
CA ILE A 12 29.90 20.23 -11.85
C ILE A 12 30.61 18.89 -11.77
N GLY A 13 29.96 17.84 -11.26
CA GLY A 13 30.56 16.52 -11.14
C GLY A 13 29.52 15.40 -11.09
N VAL A 14 29.84 14.25 -11.66
CA VAL A 14 29.02 13.04 -11.61
C VAL A 14 29.89 11.83 -11.33
N GLY A 15 29.33 10.82 -10.65
CA GLY A 15 30.08 9.65 -10.24
C GLY A 15 29.21 8.40 -10.20
N GLN A 16 29.78 7.28 -10.64
CA GLN A 16 29.15 5.97 -10.64
C GLN A 16 30.12 4.94 -10.07
N HIS A 17 29.59 3.92 -9.40
CA HIS A 17 30.39 2.82 -8.86
C HIS A 17 29.60 1.50 -8.87
N LEU A 18 30.32 0.40 -9.13
CA LEU A 18 29.78 -0.96 -9.19
C LEU A 18 30.70 -1.88 -8.36
N ASP A 19 30.12 -2.60 -7.41
CA ASP A 19 30.80 -3.65 -6.63
C ASP A 19 30.21 -5.02 -6.99
N ALA A 20 30.51 -5.50 -8.20
CA ALA A 20 29.80 -6.62 -8.79
C ALA A 20 30.04 -7.95 -8.05
N TYR A 21 29.03 -8.40 -7.31
CA TYR A 21 29.05 -9.68 -6.58
C TYR A 21 29.49 -10.84 -7.48
N GLY A 22 30.49 -11.60 -7.02
CA GLY A 22 31.01 -12.78 -7.71
C GLY A 22 31.92 -12.49 -8.92
N LYS A 23 32.25 -11.22 -9.19
CA LYS A 23 33.26 -10.83 -10.18
C LYS A 23 34.61 -10.51 -9.51
N GLU A 24 35.67 -10.49 -10.31
CA GLU A 24 36.99 -10.03 -9.88
C GLU A 24 36.90 -8.59 -9.35
N GLY A 25 37.54 -8.32 -8.21
CA GLY A 25 37.51 -7.00 -7.56
C GLY A 25 36.30 -6.74 -6.66
N TYR A 26 35.42 -7.71 -6.42
CA TYR A 26 34.33 -7.59 -5.45
C TYR A 26 34.87 -7.36 -4.01
N GLU A 27 34.44 -6.27 -3.37
CA GLU A 27 34.90 -5.80 -2.06
C GLU A 27 33.86 -6.03 -0.93
N ALA A 28 32.64 -6.44 -1.25
CA ALA A 28 31.54 -6.59 -0.29
C ALA A 28 31.21 -5.29 0.46
N LEU A 29 31.10 -4.19 -0.29
CA LEU A 29 30.85 -2.86 0.25
C LEU A 29 29.44 -2.73 0.86
N SER A 30 29.36 -1.93 1.93
CA SER A 30 28.07 -1.48 2.47
C SER A 30 27.39 -0.50 1.52
N ALA A 31 26.08 -0.26 1.70
CA ALA A 31 25.39 0.79 0.94
C ALA A 31 26.03 2.17 1.18
N VAL A 32 26.48 2.47 2.40
CA VAL A 32 27.21 3.70 2.72
C VAL A 32 28.49 3.82 1.90
N ASP A 33 29.30 2.75 1.86
CA ASP A 33 30.60 2.81 1.19
C ASP A 33 30.45 2.85 -0.33
N LEU A 34 29.46 2.15 -0.90
CA LEU A 34 29.08 2.26 -2.32
C LEU A 34 28.73 3.70 -2.71
N ALA A 35 27.86 4.35 -1.95
CA ALA A 35 27.51 5.75 -2.17
C ALA A 35 28.71 6.68 -1.92
N GLY A 36 29.57 6.36 -0.95
CA GLY A 36 30.83 7.07 -0.70
C GLY A 36 31.81 7.02 -1.87
N ARG A 37 31.97 5.86 -2.52
CA ARG A 37 32.80 5.71 -3.73
C ARG A 37 32.23 6.51 -4.90
N ALA A 38 30.92 6.45 -5.10
CA ALA A 38 30.26 7.25 -6.15
C ALA A 38 30.36 8.76 -5.88
N ALA A 39 30.18 9.20 -4.62
CA ALA A 39 30.36 10.58 -4.20
C ALA A 39 31.80 11.06 -4.40
N ALA A 40 32.80 10.25 -4.04
CA ALA A 40 34.21 10.56 -4.27
C ALA A 40 34.51 10.70 -5.78
N ALA A 41 33.92 9.85 -6.62
CA ALA A 41 34.04 9.96 -8.07
C ALA A 41 33.41 11.27 -8.60
N ALA A 42 32.23 11.66 -8.11
CA ALA A 42 31.58 12.92 -8.48
C ALA A 42 32.40 14.15 -8.06
N VAL A 43 33.00 14.11 -6.87
CA VAL A 43 33.92 15.15 -6.39
C VAL A 43 35.16 15.23 -7.27
N ALA A 44 35.78 14.10 -7.61
CA ALA A 44 36.96 14.08 -8.48
C ALA A 44 36.65 14.55 -9.91
N ASP A 45 35.45 14.24 -10.42
CA ASP A 45 34.99 14.62 -11.76
C ASP A 45 34.83 16.15 -11.95
N SER A 46 34.74 16.91 -10.86
CA SER A 46 34.76 18.39 -10.90
C SER A 46 36.07 18.98 -11.43
N GLY A 47 37.16 18.20 -11.47
CA GLY A 47 38.46 18.64 -11.99
C GLY A 47 39.24 19.56 -11.05
N VAL A 48 38.79 19.73 -9.80
CA VAL A 48 39.47 20.52 -8.76
C VAL A 48 39.86 19.62 -7.57
N SER A 49 40.57 20.19 -6.59
CA SER A 49 41.00 19.44 -5.40
C SER A 49 39.80 18.83 -4.66
N PRO A 50 39.76 17.50 -4.44
CA PRO A 50 38.66 16.86 -3.71
C PRO A 50 38.41 17.47 -2.33
N ASP A 51 39.48 17.79 -1.58
CA ASP A 51 39.35 18.40 -0.26
C ASP A 51 38.66 19.77 -0.31
N ALA A 52 38.95 20.58 -1.33
CA ALA A 52 38.35 21.90 -1.47
C ALA A 52 36.85 21.81 -1.76
N VAL A 53 36.45 20.86 -2.62
CA VAL A 53 35.04 20.62 -2.94
C VAL A 53 34.30 20.04 -1.75
N SER A 54 34.86 19.02 -1.08
CA SER A 54 34.23 18.37 0.06
C SER A 54 33.95 19.33 1.20
N VAL A 55 34.86 20.27 1.47
CA VAL A 55 34.67 21.33 2.48
C VAL A 55 33.58 22.31 2.06
N ALA A 56 33.40 22.55 0.76
CA ALA A 56 32.40 23.48 0.24
C ALA A 56 30.98 22.91 0.23
N ILE A 57 30.80 21.58 0.24
CA ILE A 57 29.48 20.93 0.27
C ILE A 57 28.74 21.32 1.55
N ASP A 58 27.69 22.13 1.40
CA ASP A 58 26.87 22.61 2.52
C ASP A 58 25.57 21.81 2.69
N THR A 59 25.14 21.09 1.65
CA THR A 59 23.90 20.30 1.64
C THR A 59 24.14 18.93 0.99
N VAL A 60 23.64 17.86 1.63
CA VAL A 60 23.63 16.51 1.05
C VAL A 60 22.24 15.92 1.01
N GLY A 61 21.94 15.20 -0.07
CA GLY A 61 20.68 14.48 -0.29
C GLY A 61 20.91 13.01 -0.59
N GLY A 62 20.47 12.14 0.31
CA GLY A 62 20.54 10.69 0.14
C GLY A 62 19.23 10.10 -0.38
N ILE A 63 19.32 9.25 -1.40
CA ILE A 63 18.21 8.42 -1.86
C ILE A 63 18.06 7.21 -0.94
N ARG A 64 16.83 6.98 -0.48
CA ARG A 64 16.49 5.92 0.48
C ARG A 64 16.69 4.53 -0.12
N GLN A 65 17.37 3.66 0.62
CA GLN A 65 17.57 2.25 0.25
C GLN A 65 16.33 1.41 0.47
N PHE A 66 16.24 0.25 -0.16
CA PHE A 66 15.15 -0.71 0.08
C PHE A 66 15.06 -1.17 1.54
N GLU A 67 16.19 -1.39 2.21
CA GLU A 67 16.25 -1.77 3.63
C GLU A 67 15.80 -0.65 4.60
N THR A 68 15.53 0.55 4.08
CA THR A 68 14.97 1.69 4.81
C THR A 68 13.69 2.25 4.17
N SER A 69 13.16 1.61 3.13
CA SER A 69 11.99 2.07 2.34
C SER A 69 10.63 1.68 2.90
N THR A 70 10.57 0.70 3.81
CA THR A 70 9.34 0.33 4.52
C THR A 70 9.61 0.14 6.01
N PRO A 71 8.64 0.43 6.89
CA PRO A 71 8.72 0.08 8.30
C PRO A 71 9.07 -1.41 8.48
N GLY A 72 10.08 -1.70 9.32
CA GLY A 72 10.48 -3.08 9.62
C GLY A 72 11.17 -3.83 8.48
N ALA A 73 11.56 -3.17 7.38
CA ALA A 73 12.37 -3.79 6.33
C ALA A 73 13.63 -4.46 6.94
N PRO A 74 13.93 -5.72 6.60
CA PRO A 74 15.07 -6.42 7.16
C PRO A 74 16.38 -5.83 6.61
N ALA A 75 17.28 -5.47 7.52
CA ALA A 75 18.67 -5.11 7.23
C ALA A 75 19.60 -6.16 7.85
N PRO A 76 19.74 -7.36 7.23
CA PRO A 76 20.39 -8.51 7.85
C PRO A 76 21.89 -8.32 8.12
N LEU A 77 22.52 -7.35 7.45
CA LEU A 77 23.91 -6.96 7.66
C LEU A 77 24.04 -5.64 8.44
N GLY A 78 22.96 -5.09 9.00
CA GLY A 78 23.01 -3.77 9.63
C GLY A 78 22.84 -2.61 8.64
N ARG A 79 22.66 -1.40 9.16
CA ARG A 79 22.47 -0.16 8.37
C ARG A 79 22.93 1.08 9.15
N SER A 80 23.18 2.18 8.46
CA SER A 80 23.42 3.48 9.09
C SER A 80 22.14 4.09 9.68
N ASN A 81 22.25 4.72 10.86
CA ASN A 81 21.18 5.53 11.44
C ASN A 81 20.97 6.88 10.71
N ASN A 82 21.98 7.33 9.97
CA ASN A 82 21.99 8.60 9.24
C ASN A 82 22.82 8.44 7.97
N PHE A 83 22.23 7.74 6.99
CA PHE A 83 22.87 7.42 5.72
C PHE A 83 23.51 8.63 5.03
N PRO A 84 22.83 9.80 4.91
CA PRO A 84 23.44 10.93 4.23
C PRO A 84 24.71 11.46 4.90
N ARG A 85 24.74 11.54 6.23
CA ARG A 85 25.95 11.98 6.95
C ARG A 85 27.06 10.93 6.94
N SER A 86 26.71 9.65 7.01
CA SER A 86 27.68 8.57 6.86
C SER A 86 28.41 8.64 5.53
N VAL A 87 27.69 8.90 4.43
CA VAL A 87 28.29 9.10 3.09
C VAL A 87 29.12 10.38 3.03
N ALA A 88 28.62 11.50 3.56
CA ALA A 88 29.38 12.76 3.62
C ALA A 88 30.73 12.57 4.34
N ALA A 89 30.76 11.79 5.43
CA ALA A 89 31.99 11.49 6.15
C ALA A 89 33.02 10.71 5.30
N ARG A 90 32.59 9.86 4.35
CA ARG A 90 33.52 9.12 3.46
C ARG A 90 34.32 10.03 2.53
N ILE A 91 33.79 11.20 2.22
CA ILE A 91 34.44 12.19 1.35
C ILE A 91 35.01 13.38 2.15
N GLY A 92 34.95 13.35 3.48
CA GLY A 92 35.43 14.45 4.32
C GLY A 92 34.53 15.70 4.31
N ALA A 93 33.27 15.58 3.88
CA ALA A 93 32.30 16.67 3.89
C ALA A 93 31.58 16.78 5.24
N ALA A 94 31.29 18.01 5.66
CA ALA A 94 30.57 18.33 6.91
C ALA A 94 29.36 19.24 6.62
N PRO A 95 28.35 18.75 5.89
CA PRO A 95 27.24 19.57 5.41
C PRO A 95 26.38 20.09 6.56
N ARG A 96 25.89 21.32 6.40
CA ARG A 96 24.93 21.95 7.29
C ARG A 96 23.59 21.21 7.26
N ARG A 97 23.10 20.86 6.05
CA ARG A 97 21.82 20.16 5.85
C ARG A 97 22.05 18.76 5.29
N ALA A 98 21.36 17.78 5.85
CA ALA A 98 21.39 16.38 5.40
C ALA A 98 19.95 15.87 5.24
N ILE A 99 19.61 15.43 4.04
CA ILE A 99 18.25 15.02 3.65
C ILE A 99 18.26 13.53 3.34
N LEU A 100 17.28 12.79 3.86
CA LEU A 100 16.96 11.44 3.41
C LEU A 100 15.58 11.45 2.76
N GLU A 101 15.57 11.25 1.44
CA GLU A 101 14.38 11.37 0.60
C GLU A 101 13.37 10.23 0.85
N VAL A 102 12.14 10.41 0.36
CA VAL A 102 11.15 9.34 0.25
C VAL A 102 11.59 8.25 -0.72
N GLY A 103 11.02 7.05 -0.57
CA GLY A 103 11.21 5.95 -1.53
C GLY A 103 10.53 6.23 -2.88
N GLY A 104 11.09 5.63 -3.93
CA GLY A 104 10.61 5.69 -5.31
C GLY A 104 11.73 6.05 -6.30
N GLY A 105 11.67 5.49 -7.51
CA GLY A 105 12.68 5.71 -8.55
C GLY A 105 12.74 7.14 -9.11
N GLN A 106 11.71 7.97 -8.87
CA GLN A 106 11.71 9.39 -9.25
C GLN A 106 12.67 10.22 -8.39
N SER A 107 13.00 9.75 -7.17
CA SER A 107 13.64 10.54 -6.12
C SER A 107 15.00 11.13 -6.55
N SER A 108 15.77 10.43 -7.39
CA SER A 108 17.05 10.96 -7.90
C SER A 108 16.88 12.27 -8.69
N GLN A 109 15.94 12.31 -9.63
CA GLN A 109 15.69 13.49 -10.47
C GLN A 109 14.98 14.59 -9.69
N HIS A 110 14.00 14.23 -8.86
CA HIS A 110 13.30 15.18 -7.98
C HIS A 110 14.30 15.93 -7.08
N LEU A 111 15.21 15.20 -6.44
CA LEU A 111 16.14 15.81 -5.49
C LEU A 111 17.22 16.67 -6.17
N VAL A 112 17.65 16.30 -7.39
CA VAL A 112 18.49 17.17 -8.24
C VAL A 112 17.76 18.46 -8.59
N THR A 113 16.48 18.37 -8.94
CA THR A 113 15.62 19.52 -9.27
C THR A 113 15.43 20.45 -8.06
N GLU A 114 15.09 19.89 -6.90
CA GLU A 114 14.91 20.65 -5.66
C GLU A 114 16.20 21.36 -5.24
N LEU A 115 17.34 20.65 -5.19
CA LEU A 115 18.59 21.25 -4.73
C LEU A 115 19.13 22.29 -5.71
N ALA A 116 18.87 22.14 -7.01
CA ALA A 116 19.12 23.20 -7.99
C ALA A 116 18.26 24.45 -7.68
N GLY A 117 16.99 24.27 -7.35
CA GLY A 117 16.10 25.34 -6.88
C GLY A 117 16.59 26.03 -5.60
N SER A 118 17.03 25.26 -4.59
CA SER A 118 17.62 25.80 -3.36
C SER A 118 18.90 26.59 -3.64
N ILE A 119 19.73 26.16 -4.59
CA ILE A 119 20.92 26.92 -5.03
C ILE A 119 20.51 28.25 -5.68
N ALA A 120 19.56 28.23 -6.61
CA ALA A 120 19.04 29.43 -7.25
C ALA A 120 18.41 30.43 -6.24
N ALA A 121 17.78 29.90 -5.19
CA ALA A 121 17.22 30.68 -4.09
C ALA A 121 18.28 31.22 -3.11
N GLY A 122 19.53 30.72 -3.17
CA GLY A 122 20.62 31.10 -2.27
C GLY A 122 20.60 30.38 -0.91
N GLU A 123 19.85 29.29 -0.79
CA GLU A 123 19.75 28.46 0.42
C GLU A 123 20.91 27.45 0.54
N SER A 124 21.53 27.12 -0.59
CA SER A 124 22.72 26.28 -0.73
C SER A 124 23.65 26.88 -1.78
N ARG A 125 24.95 26.59 -1.69
CA ARG A 125 25.97 26.98 -2.68
C ARG A 125 26.54 25.77 -3.40
N VAL A 126 26.76 24.68 -2.68
CA VAL A 126 27.25 23.40 -3.20
C VAL A 126 26.46 22.27 -2.56
N ALA A 127 25.83 21.45 -3.39
CA ALA A 127 24.97 20.36 -2.97
C ALA A 127 25.39 19.04 -3.62
N LEU A 128 25.34 17.95 -2.86
CA LEU A 128 25.64 16.61 -3.36
C LEU A 128 24.43 15.69 -3.19
N VAL A 129 23.99 15.07 -4.28
CA VAL A 129 22.92 14.06 -4.27
C VAL A 129 23.55 12.70 -4.54
N PHE A 130 23.17 11.66 -3.78
CA PHE A 130 23.69 10.31 -3.96
C PHE A 130 22.70 9.23 -3.53
N GLY A 131 22.92 8.02 -4.02
CA GLY A 131 22.22 6.83 -3.54
C GLY A 131 22.98 5.57 -3.91
N SER A 132 22.54 4.46 -3.32
CA SER A 132 23.15 3.14 -3.53
C SER A 132 22.23 2.03 -3.06
N GLU A 133 22.50 0.81 -3.54
CA GLU A 133 21.94 -0.43 -3.01
C GLU A 133 23.05 -1.46 -2.91
N ALA A 134 23.04 -2.29 -1.85
CA ALA A 134 23.96 -3.40 -1.61
C ALA A 134 23.22 -4.74 -1.50
N ILE A 135 22.15 -4.92 -2.27
CA ILE A 135 21.18 -6.01 -2.13
C ILE A 135 21.81 -7.37 -2.43
N SER A 136 22.74 -7.45 -3.39
CA SER A 136 23.42 -8.71 -3.70
C SER A 136 24.30 -9.16 -2.52
N THR A 137 25.08 -8.24 -1.97
CA THR A 137 25.90 -8.48 -0.76
C THR A 137 25.02 -8.89 0.42
N ALA A 138 23.96 -8.12 0.70
CA ALA A 138 23.03 -8.38 1.80
C ALA A 138 22.42 -9.78 1.70
N ARG A 139 21.95 -10.19 0.52
CA ARG A 139 21.34 -11.53 0.34
C ARG A 139 22.36 -12.65 0.42
N ALA A 140 23.54 -12.48 -0.18
CA ALA A 140 24.57 -13.51 -0.20
C ALA A 140 25.16 -13.78 1.18
N LEU A 141 25.35 -12.73 1.99
CA LEU A 141 26.06 -12.83 3.27
C LEU A 141 25.15 -12.87 4.50
N ALA A 142 23.83 -12.63 4.38
CA ALA A 142 22.90 -12.57 5.51
C ALA A 142 22.98 -13.76 6.49
N LYS A 143 23.28 -14.96 5.95
CA LYS A 143 23.37 -16.22 6.70
C LYS A 143 24.80 -16.75 6.86
N SER A 144 25.80 -15.97 6.43
CA SER A 144 27.21 -16.35 6.60
C SER A 144 27.62 -16.29 8.07
N GLU A 145 28.50 -17.19 8.51
CA GLU A 145 29.11 -17.15 9.84
C GLU A 145 29.98 -15.88 10.00
N ASP A 146 30.73 -15.52 8.96
CA ASP A 146 31.60 -14.34 8.91
C ASP A 146 30.90 -13.12 8.26
N ARG A 147 29.60 -12.94 8.50
CA ARG A 147 28.86 -11.83 7.89
C ARG A 147 29.41 -10.47 8.39
N PRO A 148 29.59 -9.48 7.50
CA PRO A 148 29.99 -8.14 7.94
C PRO A 148 28.85 -7.44 8.70
N ASP A 149 29.23 -6.50 9.56
CA ASP A 149 28.30 -5.59 10.23
C ASP A 149 28.45 -4.18 9.62
N PHE A 150 27.45 -3.79 8.86
CA PHE A 150 27.26 -2.47 8.24
C PHE A 150 26.46 -1.53 9.14
N SER A 151 26.20 -1.89 10.40
CA SER A 151 25.59 -0.97 11.37
C SER A 151 26.53 0.20 11.63
N GLU A 152 26.03 1.40 11.43
CA GLU A 152 26.78 2.63 11.67
C GLU A 152 25.91 3.62 12.46
N SER A 153 26.54 4.29 13.43
CA SER A 153 25.92 5.37 14.18
C SER A 153 26.75 6.63 14.04
N ILE A 154 26.16 7.65 13.41
CA ILE A 154 26.74 8.99 13.28
C ILE A 154 25.75 10.03 13.80
N GLY A 155 26.28 11.07 14.44
CA GLY A 155 25.49 12.19 14.96
C GLY A 155 25.15 13.23 13.90
N GLY A 156 24.42 14.28 14.33
CA GLY A 156 24.01 15.41 13.50
C GLY A 156 22.60 15.29 12.93
N ASP A 157 22.03 16.43 12.53
CA ASP A 157 20.64 16.53 12.11
C ASP A 157 20.38 15.74 10.82
N LEU A 158 19.19 15.15 10.73
CA LEU A 158 18.69 14.44 9.56
C LEU A 158 17.26 14.91 9.26
N GLU A 159 17.06 15.47 8.08
CA GLU A 159 15.73 15.68 7.51
C GLU A 159 15.26 14.37 6.86
N ASP A 160 14.69 13.48 7.67
CA ASP A 160 14.05 12.24 7.18
C ASP A 160 12.62 12.54 6.71
N ARG A 161 12.38 12.45 5.39
CA ARG A 161 11.07 12.73 4.77
C ARG A 161 10.07 11.59 4.86
N GLY A 162 10.43 10.52 5.57
CA GLY A 162 9.63 9.31 5.72
C GLY A 162 9.66 8.41 4.48
N PHE A 163 8.80 7.38 4.50
CA PHE A 163 8.82 6.32 3.49
C PHE A 163 8.12 6.68 2.17
N GLY A 164 7.21 7.66 2.18
CA GLY A 164 6.42 8.04 1.00
C GLY A 164 5.33 7.05 0.58
N LEU A 165 4.93 6.11 1.46
CA LEU A 165 4.00 4.98 1.17
C LEU A 165 2.54 5.37 0.94
N LYS A 166 2.12 6.59 1.31
CA LYS A 166 0.74 7.05 1.14
C LYS A 166 0.36 6.96 -0.35
N GLY A 167 -0.71 6.22 -0.66
CA GLY A 167 -1.22 6.03 -2.03
C GLY A 167 -0.48 4.99 -2.87
N MET A 168 0.56 4.35 -2.34
CA MET A 168 1.27 3.24 -3.01
C MET A 168 0.82 1.86 -2.51
N MET A 169 0.18 1.80 -1.34
CA MET A 169 -0.38 0.58 -0.77
C MET A 169 -1.75 0.88 -0.19
N SER A 170 -2.73 0.01 -0.46
CA SER A 170 -4.02 0.00 0.22
C SER A 170 -4.26 -1.36 0.88
N MET A 171 -5.06 -1.36 1.94
CA MET A 171 -5.49 -2.61 2.59
C MET A 171 -6.28 -3.48 1.62
N GLU A 172 -7.06 -2.85 0.73
CA GLU A 172 -7.82 -3.55 -0.30
C GLU A 172 -6.91 -4.22 -1.33
N ALA A 173 -5.92 -3.51 -1.88
CA ALA A 173 -4.94 -4.11 -2.79
C ALA A 173 -4.19 -5.27 -2.10
N SER A 174 -3.80 -5.08 -0.83
CA SER A 174 -3.11 -6.12 -0.05
C SER A 174 -3.99 -7.37 0.18
N ALA A 175 -5.29 -7.19 0.45
CA ALA A 175 -6.25 -8.29 0.65
C ALA A 175 -6.47 -9.15 -0.62
N HIS A 176 -6.15 -8.60 -1.79
CA HIS A 176 -6.24 -9.28 -3.09
C HIS A 176 -4.87 -9.64 -3.68
N GLY A 177 -3.80 -9.60 -2.87
CA GLY A 177 -2.47 -10.03 -3.27
C GLY A 177 -1.69 -9.04 -4.14
N LEU A 178 -2.14 -7.79 -4.28
CA LEU A 178 -1.43 -6.70 -4.99
C LEU A 178 -0.45 -5.98 -4.05
N VAL A 179 0.59 -6.70 -3.63
CA VAL A 179 1.63 -6.18 -2.71
C VAL A 179 2.99 -5.99 -3.37
N ASP A 180 3.19 -6.57 -4.55
CA ASP A 180 4.43 -6.50 -5.32
C ASP A 180 4.30 -5.60 -6.55
N ALA A 181 5.41 -5.05 -7.02
CA ALA A 181 5.44 -4.16 -8.17
C ALA A 181 5.07 -4.88 -9.49
N PRO A 182 5.60 -6.08 -9.83
CA PRO A 182 5.27 -6.75 -11.08
C PRO A 182 3.76 -6.91 -11.31
N SER A 183 3.03 -7.36 -10.29
CA SER A 183 1.59 -7.57 -10.39
C SER A 183 0.82 -6.26 -10.62
N GLN A 184 1.25 -5.17 -10.00
CA GLN A 184 0.58 -3.87 -10.18
C GLN A 184 0.90 -3.22 -11.53
N TYR A 185 2.16 -3.30 -11.98
CA TYR A 185 2.54 -2.83 -13.31
C TYR A 185 1.87 -3.64 -14.43
N ALA A 186 1.62 -4.92 -14.20
CA ALA A 186 0.93 -5.78 -15.16
C ALA A 186 -0.51 -5.33 -15.43
N LEU A 187 -1.20 -4.80 -14.40
CA LEU A 187 -2.54 -4.23 -14.56
C LEU A 187 -2.53 -3.01 -15.51
N VAL A 188 -1.54 -2.13 -15.39
CA VAL A 188 -1.39 -0.96 -16.26
C VAL A 188 -1.04 -1.40 -17.69
N GLU A 189 -0.15 -2.37 -17.83
CA GLU A 189 0.32 -2.90 -19.11
C GLU A 189 -0.78 -3.64 -19.88
N ASN A 190 -1.58 -4.48 -19.21
CA ASN A 190 -2.72 -5.13 -19.84
C ASN A 190 -3.83 -4.12 -20.22
N ALA A 191 -4.06 -3.09 -19.41
CA ALA A 191 -4.97 -2.00 -19.78
C ALA A 191 -4.50 -1.29 -21.05
N ARG A 192 -3.19 -1.05 -21.18
CA ARG A 192 -2.58 -0.49 -22.40
C ARG A 192 -2.70 -1.41 -23.60
N ARG A 193 -2.45 -2.72 -23.43
CA ARG A 193 -2.64 -3.71 -24.48
C ARG A 193 -4.05 -3.66 -25.06
N ALA A 194 -5.07 -3.67 -24.18
CA ALA A 194 -6.47 -3.60 -24.60
C ALA A 194 -6.81 -2.28 -25.30
N ARG A 195 -6.34 -1.13 -24.80
CA ARG A 195 -6.53 0.17 -25.46
C ARG A 195 -5.99 0.17 -26.90
N LEU A 196 -4.87 -0.51 -27.14
CA LEU A 196 -4.27 -0.63 -28.47
C LEU A 196 -4.92 -1.69 -29.36
N GLY A 197 -5.82 -2.51 -28.82
CA GLY A 197 -6.47 -3.60 -29.54
C GLY A 197 -5.49 -4.69 -30.01
N LEU A 198 -4.40 -4.89 -29.28
CA LEU A 198 -3.37 -5.88 -29.62
C LEU A 198 -3.64 -7.20 -28.90
N ASP A 199 -3.53 -8.30 -29.65
CA ASP A 199 -3.46 -9.62 -29.06
C ASP A 199 -2.16 -9.79 -28.25
N ARG A 200 -2.12 -10.84 -27.42
CA ARG A 200 -1.00 -11.13 -26.51
C ARG A 200 0.33 -11.27 -27.26
N LYS A 201 0.34 -12.05 -28.34
CA LYS A 201 1.56 -12.33 -29.09
C LYS A 201 2.13 -11.08 -29.75
N ALA A 202 1.26 -10.23 -30.30
CA ALA A 202 1.64 -8.94 -30.88
C ALA A 202 2.16 -7.98 -29.82
N TYR A 203 1.56 -7.98 -28.62
CA TYR A 203 2.01 -7.15 -27.51
C TYR A 203 3.35 -7.62 -26.92
N ASP A 204 3.53 -8.92 -26.76
CA ASP A 204 4.81 -9.52 -26.35
C ASP A 204 5.92 -9.15 -27.35
N ALA A 205 5.64 -9.22 -28.65
CA ALA A 205 6.59 -8.76 -29.66
C ALA A 205 6.97 -7.29 -29.46
N LYS A 206 6.02 -6.41 -29.10
CA LYS A 206 6.31 -5.00 -28.79
C LYS A 206 7.19 -4.83 -27.54
N ILE A 207 6.94 -5.61 -26.48
CA ILE A 207 7.79 -5.63 -25.29
C ILE A 207 9.23 -6.04 -25.66
N GLY A 208 9.37 -7.12 -26.44
CA GLY A 208 10.67 -7.61 -26.90
C GLY A 208 11.40 -6.59 -27.78
N GLU A 209 10.70 -5.97 -28.73
CA GLU A 209 11.23 -4.92 -29.61
C GLU A 209 11.73 -3.72 -28.82
N LEU A 210 10.99 -3.30 -27.79
CA LEU A 210 11.38 -2.17 -26.94
C LEU A 210 12.67 -2.46 -26.16
N PHE A 211 12.78 -3.64 -25.55
CA PHE A 211 13.86 -3.94 -24.60
C PHE A 211 15.11 -4.57 -25.22
N ALA A 212 15.07 -5.12 -26.43
CA ALA A 212 16.28 -5.66 -27.06
C ALA A 212 17.42 -4.61 -27.17
N PRO A 213 17.16 -3.35 -27.62
CA PRO A 213 18.17 -2.30 -27.64
C PRO A 213 18.71 -1.95 -26.23
N PHE A 214 17.86 -2.00 -25.20
CA PHE A 214 18.28 -1.75 -23.81
C PHE A 214 19.34 -2.76 -23.36
N THR A 215 19.17 -4.04 -23.72
CA THR A 215 20.15 -5.09 -23.39
C THR A 215 21.51 -4.86 -24.05
N ALA A 216 21.52 -4.35 -25.29
CA ALA A 216 22.75 -4.06 -26.03
C ALA A 216 23.51 -2.88 -25.42
N VAL A 217 22.79 -1.86 -24.93
CA VAL A 217 23.37 -0.74 -24.18
C VAL A 217 23.96 -1.24 -22.85
N ALA A 218 23.18 -2.02 -22.07
CA ALA A 218 23.64 -2.57 -20.80
C ALA A 218 24.88 -3.47 -20.96
N ALA A 219 24.93 -4.28 -22.03
CA ALA A 219 26.04 -5.19 -22.30
C ALA A 219 27.40 -4.47 -22.49
N ARG A 220 27.35 -3.20 -22.91
CA ARG A 220 28.53 -2.35 -23.14
C ARG A 220 28.81 -1.38 -22.00
N ASN A 221 27.87 -1.22 -21.07
CA ASN A 221 28.02 -0.30 -19.95
C ASN A 221 28.89 -0.95 -18.85
N PRO A 222 30.03 -0.35 -18.47
CA PRO A 222 30.94 -0.91 -17.46
C PRO A 222 30.32 -0.97 -16.06
N TYR A 223 29.29 -0.17 -15.79
CA TYR A 223 28.56 -0.15 -14.53
C TYR A 223 27.39 -1.15 -14.49
N ALA A 224 27.11 -1.88 -15.57
CA ALA A 224 26.04 -2.88 -15.59
C ALA A 224 26.38 -4.11 -14.73
N ALA A 225 25.49 -4.43 -13.80
CA ALA A 225 25.60 -5.63 -12.96
C ALA A 225 25.30 -6.92 -13.76
N ALA A 226 24.47 -6.84 -14.82
CA ALA A 226 24.00 -7.99 -15.58
C ALA A 226 24.10 -7.82 -17.11
N PRO A 227 25.32 -7.63 -17.67
CA PRO A 227 25.53 -7.27 -19.07
C PRO A 227 25.37 -8.48 -20.01
N THR A 228 24.14 -8.93 -20.27
CA THR A 228 23.87 -9.95 -21.28
C THR A 228 22.93 -9.39 -22.32
N GLU A 229 23.43 -9.24 -23.55
CA GLU A 229 22.62 -8.86 -24.71
C GLU A 229 21.65 -9.99 -25.07
N ARG A 230 20.41 -9.65 -25.39
CA ARG A 230 19.33 -10.58 -25.71
C ARG A 230 18.55 -10.12 -26.93
N SER A 231 18.05 -11.09 -27.69
CA SER A 231 17.14 -10.79 -28.80
C SER A 231 15.73 -10.46 -28.31
N ALA A 232 14.96 -9.75 -29.13
CA ALA A 232 13.56 -9.41 -28.84
C ALA A 232 12.70 -10.65 -28.56
N GLU A 233 12.89 -11.72 -29.34
CA GLU A 233 12.17 -12.99 -29.16
C GLU A 233 12.55 -13.68 -27.86
N GLU A 234 13.83 -13.70 -27.50
CA GLU A 234 14.32 -14.31 -26.27
C GLU A 234 13.74 -13.65 -25.00
N LEU A 235 13.58 -12.32 -25.03
CA LEU A 235 13.07 -11.55 -23.89
C LEU A 235 11.65 -11.93 -23.50
N VAL A 236 10.82 -12.32 -24.46
CA VAL A 236 9.39 -12.59 -24.25
C VAL A 236 9.00 -14.05 -24.42
N THR A 237 9.90 -14.91 -24.90
CA THR A 237 9.65 -16.35 -24.97
C THR A 237 9.77 -16.99 -23.57
N PRO A 238 8.70 -17.58 -23.02
CA PRO A 238 8.77 -18.26 -21.73
C PRO A 238 9.69 -19.48 -21.78
N THR A 239 10.62 -19.56 -20.84
CA THR A 239 11.46 -20.74 -20.60
C THR A 239 11.60 -20.98 -19.10
N GLU A 240 12.28 -22.03 -18.67
CA GLU A 240 12.59 -22.21 -17.24
C GLU A 240 13.42 -21.03 -16.68
N ALA A 241 14.37 -20.53 -17.47
CA ALA A 241 15.20 -19.38 -17.11
C ALA A 241 14.43 -18.05 -17.21
N ASN A 242 13.57 -17.91 -18.22
CA ASN A 242 12.70 -16.76 -18.47
C ASN A 242 11.24 -17.06 -18.10
N ARG A 243 11.01 -17.58 -16.89
CA ARG A 243 9.68 -18.00 -16.46
C ARG A 243 8.70 -16.81 -16.36
N PRO A 244 7.39 -17.04 -16.50
CA PRO A 244 6.35 -16.05 -16.17
C PRO A 244 6.44 -15.58 -14.72
N ILE A 245 6.17 -14.29 -14.47
CA ILE A 245 6.15 -13.68 -13.14
C ILE A 245 4.76 -13.15 -12.82
N ALA A 246 4.29 -12.22 -13.64
CA ALA A 246 2.96 -11.63 -13.54
C ALA A 246 2.56 -11.22 -14.97
N ASP A 247 1.56 -11.88 -15.53
CA ASP A 247 1.12 -11.66 -16.92
C ASP A 247 0.92 -10.16 -17.22
N PRO A 248 1.56 -9.58 -18.26
CA PRO A 248 2.26 -10.26 -19.38
C PRO A 248 3.78 -10.49 -19.18
N TYR A 249 4.33 -10.23 -18.00
CA TYR A 249 5.78 -10.23 -17.80
C TYR A 249 6.37 -11.60 -17.53
N ASN A 250 7.40 -11.91 -18.33
CA ASN A 250 8.40 -12.92 -18.02
C ASN A 250 9.59 -12.31 -17.27
N ARG A 251 10.38 -13.16 -16.60
CA ARG A 251 11.46 -12.75 -15.72
C ARG A 251 12.46 -11.75 -16.34
N TYR A 252 12.79 -11.89 -17.62
CA TYR A 252 13.83 -11.08 -18.27
C TYR A 252 13.44 -9.62 -18.50
N VAL A 253 12.15 -9.29 -18.49
CA VAL A 253 11.66 -7.92 -18.68
C VAL A 253 11.22 -7.24 -17.37
N VAL A 254 11.49 -7.90 -16.24
CA VAL A 254 11.23 -7.38 -14.89
C VAL A 254 12.52 -6.85 -14.29
N ALA A 255 12.44 -5.73 -13.57
CA ALA A 255 13.56 -5.10 -12.88
C ALA A 255 14.41 -6.08 -12.07
N ARG A 256 15.73 -5.87 -12.11
CA ARG A 256 16.71 -6.65 -11.35
C ARG A 256 17.29 -5.81 -10.22
N ASP A 257 16.70 -5.93 -9.03
CA ASP A 257 17.15 -5.18 -7.85
C ASP A 257 18.35 -5.82 -7.14
N GLN A 258 18.72 -7.04 -7.53
CA GLN A 258 19.89 -7.73 -6.95
C GLN A 258 21.17 -7.19 -7.58
N VAL A 259 21.63 -6.04 -7.07
CA VAL A 259 22.86 -5.35 -7.48
C VAL A 259 23.59 -4.75 -6.28
N ASN A 260 24.83 -4.32 -6.53
CA ASN A 260 25.64 -3.50 -5.64
C ASN A 260 26.16 -2.30 -6.44
N GLN A 261 25.45 -1.19 -6.41
CA GLN A 261 25.73 -0.03 -7.26
C GLN A 261 25.49 1.26 -6.48
N GLY A 262 26.23 2.31 -6.83
CA GLY A 262 26.02 3.66 -6.32
C GLY A 262 26.23 4.71 -7.41
N ALA A 263 25.52 5.83 -7.29
CA ALA A 263 25.70 6.99 -8.16
C ALA A 263 25.51 8.29 -7.38
N ALA A 264 26.18 9.35 -7.83
CA ALA A 264 26.13 10.67 -7.23
C ALA A 264 26.22 11.80 -8.27
N VAL A 265 25.60 12.94 -7.95
CA VAL A 265 25.59 14.17 -8.74
C VAL A 265 25.94 15.34 -7.82
N LEU A 266 26.93 16.13 -8.22
CA LEU A 266 27.42 17.30 -7.52
C LEU A 266 26.97 18.58 -8.24
N LEU A 267 26.22 19.42 -7.54
CA LEU A 267 25.72 20.71 -8.01
C LEU A 267 26.43 21.85 -7.30
N ALA A 268 26.60 22.96 -8.01
CA ALA A 268 27.07 24.22 -7.43
C ALA A 268 26.35 25.41 -8.08
N SER A 269 26.30 26.53 -7.37
CA SER A 269 26.08 27.82 -8.02
C SER A 269 27.23 28.14 -8.97
N VAL A 270 26.98 28.87 -10.05
CA VAL A 270 28.04 29.37 -10.95
C VAL A 270 29.12 30.15 -10.16
N GLU A 271 28.73 30.94 -9.16
CA GLU A 271 29.67 31.64 -8.28
C GLU A 271 30.58 30.67 -7.53
N ALA A 272 30.01 29.67 -6.85
CA ALA A 272 30.80 28.67 -6.11
C ALA A 272 31.68 27.84 -7.05
N ALA A 273 31.19 27.46 -8.24
CA ALA A 273 31.97 26.76 -9.25
C ALA A 273 33.20 27.58 -9.67
N ARG A 274 33.05 28.90 -9.88
CA ARG A 274 34.17 29.81 -10.20
C ARG A 274 35.14 29.97 -9.04
N GLU A 275 34.65 30.15 -7.81
CA GLU A 275 35.48 30.28 -6.60
C GLU A 275 36.34 29.04 -6.35
N LEU A 276 35.77 27.85 -6.58
CA LEU A 276 36.47 26.57 -6.47
C LEU A 276 37.45 26.32 -7.63
N GLY A 277 37.35 27.09 -8.72
CA GLY A 277 38.17 26.93 -9.92
C GLY A 277 37.72 25.78 -10.82
N VAL A 278 36.44 25.39 -10.76
CA VAL A 278 35.87 24.32 -11.60
C VAL A 278 35.91 24.77 -13.07
N PRO A 279 36.57 24.00 -13.97
CA PRO A 279 36.60 24.32 -15.40
C PRO A 279 35.18 24.44 -16.01
N GLU A 280 34.94 25.46 -16.84
CA GLU A 280 33.60 25.70 -17.43
C GLU A 280 33.17 24.57 -18.39
N ASP A 281 34.10 23.80 -18.95
CA ASP A 281 33.80 22.62 -19.77
C ASP A 281 33.23 21.44 -18.96
N ARG A 282 33.27 21.52 -17.62
CA ARG A 282 32.57 20.61 -16.71
C ARG A 282 31.13 21.01 -16.45
N TRP A 283 30.71 22.22 -16.80
CA TRP A 283 29.40 22.72 -16.38
C TRP A 283 28.29 22.20 -17.27
N VAL A 284 27.28 21.58 -16.67
CA VAL A 284 26.04 21.20 -17.34
C VAL A 284 24.86 21.89 -16.64
N PHE A 285 24.10 22.63 -17.41
CA PHE A 285 22.94 23.40 -16.97
C PHE A 285 21.67 22.54 -17.03
N ILE A 286 20.75 22.82 -16.12
CA ILE A 286 19.41 22.24 -16.10
C ILE A 286 18.50 23.20 -16.85
N HIS A 287 18.09 22.81 -18.06
CA HIS A 287 17.31 23.65 -18.98
C HIS A 287 15.80 23.54 -18.74
N GLY A 288 15.35 22.38 -18.29
CA GLY A 288 13.95 22.10 -18.04
C GLY A 288 13.82 21.02 -16.98
N HIS A 289 12.78 21.11 -16.17
CA HIS A 289 12.52 20.17 -15.09
C HIS A 289 11.05 20.24 -14.68
N SER A 290 10.54 19.12 -14.18
CA SER A 290 9.17 19.07 -13.66
C SER A 290 8.96 17.81 -12.84
N ASP A 291 8.08 17.90 -11.85
CA ASP A 291 7.63 16.80 -11.02
C ASP A 291 6.11 16.71 -11.06
N ALA A 292 5.58 15.49 -11.18
CA ALA A 292 4.13 15.26 -11.10
C ALA A 292 3.82 13.92 -10.43
N ARG A 293 2.63 13.84 -9.85
CA ARG A 293 2.12 12.66 -9.17
C ARG A 293 0.72 12.31 -9.68
N GLU A 294 0.53 11.03 -9.99
CA GLU A 294 -0.78 10.47 -10.31
C GLU A 294 -1.68 10.33 -9.08
N ARG A 295 -2.98 10.22 -9.35
CA ARG A 295 -3.92 9.63 -8.39
C ARG A 295 -3.53 8.18 -8.08
N ASP A 296 -4.03 7.69 -6.95
CA ASP A 296 -3.92 6.29 -6.57
C ASP A 296 -4.49 5.40 -7.69
N LEU A 297 -3.92 4.20 -7.91
CA LEU A 297 -4.22 3.39 -9.10
C LEU A 297 -5.72 3.19 -9.34
N MET A 298 -6.48 2.90 -8.27
CA MET A 298 -7.93 2.66 -8.34
C MET A 298 -8.76 3.94 -8.57
N ASP A 299 -8.19 5.13 -8.38
CA ASP A 299 -8.86 6.41 -8.63
C ASP A 299 -8.68 6.91 -10.07
N ARG A 300 -7.72 6.36 -10.82
CA ARG A 300 -7.40 6.82 -12.18
C ARG A 300 -8.56 6.59 -13.14
N GLN A 301 -8.90 7.59 -13.94
CA GLN A 301 -9.91 7.46 -14.98
C GLN A 301 -9.49 6.44 -16.05
N ASP A 302 -8.23 6.51 -16.48
CA ASP A 302 -7.61 5.56 -17.41
C ASP A 302 -6.47 4.82 -16.70
N LEU A 303 -6.56 3.48 -16.65
CA LEU A 303 -5.53 2.62 -16.07
C LEU A 303 -4.35 2.35 -17.01
N SER A 304 -4.50 2.67 -18.30
CA SER A 304 -3.53 2.34 -19.35
C SER A 304 -2.42 3.37 -19.56
N GLY A 305 -2.60 4.59 -19.04
CA GLY A 305 -1.71 5.72 -19.28
C GLY A 305 -1.15 6.35 -18.01
N SER A 306 -0.35 7.39 -18.19
CA SER A 306 0.10 8.26 -17.10
C SER A 306 0.07 9.73 -17.51
N PRO A 307 -1.09 10.41 -17.34
CA PRO A 307 -1.22 11.85 -17.58
C PRO A 307 -0.19 12.70 -16.82
N ALA A 308 0.15 12.32 -15.58
CA ALA A 308 1.14 13.01 -14.78
C ALA A 308 2.53 12.98 -15.43
N ALA A 309 2.98 11.81 -15.88
CA ALA A 309 4.26 11.68 -16.56
C ALA A 309 4.30 12.51 -17.84
N ARG A 310 3.23 12.48 -18.64
CA ARG A 310 3.13 13.27 -19.86
C ARG A 310 3.18 14.78 -19.59
N LEU A 311 2.38 15.28 -18.64
CA LEU A 311 2.36 16.70 -18.29
C LEU A 311 3.72 17.18 -17.76
N ALA A 312 4.40 16.38 -16.93
CA ALA A 312 5.74 16.70 -16.46
C ALA A 312 6.77 16.74 -17.61
N THR A 313 6.69 15.79 -18.54
CA THR A 313 7.55 15.76 -19.73
C THR A 313 7.31 16.97 -20.63
N ASP A 314 6.06 17.28 -20.96
CA ASP A 314 5.69 18.41 -21.82
C ASP A 314 6.18 19.73 -21.21
N GLN A 315 5.97 19.92 -19.90
CA GLN A 315 6.42 21.11 -19.19
C GLN A 315 7.95 21.24 -19.20
N ALA A 316 8.69 20.15 -18.97
CA ALA A 316 10.15 20.19 -18.96
C ALA A 316 10.74 20.52 -20.34
N LEU A 317 10.16 19.98 -21.41
CA LEU A 317 10.53 20.31 -22.80
C LEU A 317 10.20 21.76 -23.14
N GLU A 318 9.00 22.24 -22.79
CA GLU A 318 8.59 23.64 -22.98
C GLU A 318 9.53 24.60 -22.24
N MET A 319 9.87 24.28 -20.99
CA MET A 319 10.84 25.05 -20.20
C MET A 319 12.19 25.08 -20.89
N ALA A 320 12.68 23.93 -21.38
CA ALA A 320 13.94 23.89 -22.12
C ALA A 320 13.87 24.62 -23.48
N GLY A 321 12.68 24.93 -24.00
CA GLY A 321 12.50 25.59 -25.30
C GLY A 321 12.84 24.68 -26.47
N VAL A 322 12.66 23.37 -26.28
CA VAL A 322 13.01 22.30 -27.23
C VAL A 322 11.85 21.33 -27.38
N THR A 323 11.88 20.55 -28.45
CA THR A 323 10.96 19.43 -28.68
C THR A 323 11.71 18.10 -28.52
N ALA A 324 11.00 16.97 -28.58
CA ALA A 324 11.64 15.66 -28.57
C ALA A 324 12.63 15.46 -29.74
N ASP A 325 12.44 16.14 -30.87
CA ASP A 325 13.34 16.05 -32.04
C ASP A 325 14.70 16.72 -31.79
N ASP A 326 14.74 17.70 -30.89
CA ASP A 326 15.97 18.43 -30.52
C ASP A 326 16.80 17.69 -29.45
N ILE A 327 16.21 16.68 -28.81
CA ILE A 327 16.89 15.86 -27.80
C ILE A 327 17.82 14.86 -28.50
N SER A 328 19.08 14.86 -28.09
CA SER A 328 20.13 13.98 -28.64
C SER A 328 20.26 12.67 -27.88
N THR A 329 19.88 12.62 -26.60
CA THR A 329 20.00 11.43 -25.75
C THR A 329 18.82 11.31 -24.81
N PHE A 330 18.29 10.09 -24.65
CA PHE A 330 17.22 9.80 -23.69
C PHE A 330 17.64 8.71 -22.69
N ASP A 331 17.31 8.91 -21.42
CA ASP A 331 17.24 7.85 -20.43
C ASP A 331 15.86 7.81 -19.78
N PHE A 332 15.01 6.89 -20.24
CA PHE A 332 13.69 6.63 -19.66
C PHE A 332 13.78 5.52 -18.60
N TYR A 333 13.24 5.79 -17.41
CA TYR A 333 13.10 4.79 -16.36
C TYR A 333 12.28 3.57 -16.83
N SER A 334 12.83 2.37 -16.62
CA SER A 334 12.41 1.15 -17.33
C SER A 334 12.39 -0.09 -16.44
N CYS A 335 11.84 0.00 -15.22
CA CYS A 335 11.65 -1.17 -14.35
C CYS A 335 10.79 -2.27 -14.98
N PHE A 336 9.84 -1.83 -15.80
CA PHE A 336 8.97 -2.60 -16.67
C PHE A 336 8.86 -1.84 -18.00
N PRO A 337 8.27 -2.43 -19.06
CA PRO A 337 8.05 -1.75 -20.34
C PRO A 337 7.08 -0.56 -20.26
N VAL A 338 5.96 -0.69 -19.53
CA VAL A 338 4.87 0.30 -19.54
C VAL A 338 5.25 1.76 -19.22
N PRO A 339 6.17 2.10 -18.30
CA PRO A 339 6.56 3.49 -18.08
C PRO A 339 7.28 4.10 -19.30
N VAL A 340 8.06 3.30 -20.02
CA VAL A 340 8.73 3.73 -21.25
C VAL A 340 7.70 3.88 -22.36
N PHE A 341 6.79 2.92 -22.51
CA PHE A 341 5.72 3.02 -23.48
C PHE A 341 4.85 4.26 -23.27
N ASN A 342 4.41 4.52 -22.03
CA ASN A 342 3.52 5.64 -21.72
C ASN A 342 4.13 7.01 -22.03
N VAL A 343 5.45 7.15 -21.89
CA VAL A 343 6.13 8.44 -22.05
C VAL A 343 6.82 8.54 -23.41
N ALA A 344 7.75 7.63 -23.71
CA ALA A 344 8.54 7.70 -24.95
C ALA A 344 7.69 7.45 -26.19
N VAL A 345 6.88 6.38 -26.18
CA VAL A 345 6.16 5.94 -27.38
C VAL A 345 4.82 6.65 -27.50
N ASP A 346 3.97 6.56 -26.47
CA ASP A 346 2.61 7.12 -26.52
C ASP A 346 2.59 8.64 -26.29
N GLY A 347 3.49 9.14 -25.44
CA GLY A 347 3.57 10.55 -25.07
C GLY A 347 4.32 11.40 -26.09
N LEU A 348 5.54 10.99 -26.43
CA LEU A 348 6.45 11.72 -27.32
C LEU A 348 6.42 11.23 -28.78
N GLY A 349 5.78 10.10 -29.05
CA GLY A 349 5.69 9.55 -30.42
C GLY A 349 7.00 8.92 -30.92
N LEU A 350 7.93 8.57 -30.03
CA LEU A 350 9.22 7.97 -30.41
C LEU A 350 9.03 6.52 -30.87
N ASP A 351 9.80 6.12 -31.89
CA ASP A 351 9.89 4.71 -32.30
C ASP A 351 10.67 3.93 -31.21
N PRO A 352 10.22 2.73 -30.78
CA PRO A 352 11.02 1.85 -29.91
C PRO A 352 12.44 1.56 -30.42
N LYS A 353 12.67 1.72 -31.73
CA LYS A 353 13.95 1.54 -32.43
C LYS A 353 14.61 2.87 -32.83
N ASP A 354 14.20 4.00 -32.23
CA ASP A 354 14.82 5.30 -32.46
C ASP A 354 16.35 5.20 -32.36
N GLU A 355 17.06 5.69 -33.38
CA GLU A 355 18.51 5.55 -33.50
C GLU A 355 19.28 6.26 -32.37
N ARG A 356 18.67 7.26 -31.74
CA ARG A 356 19.22 7.95 -30.56
C ARG A 356 19.20 7.06 -29.31
N GLY A 357 18.36 6.03 -29.30
CA GLY A 357 18.12 5.15 -28.17
C GLY A 357 17.21 5.76 -27.11
N LEU A 358 16.54 4.90 -26.35
CA LEU A 358 15.63 5.26 -25.24
C LEU A 358 16.26 5.06 -23.85
N THR A 359 17.54 4.67 -23.80
CA THR A 359 18.31 4.54 -22.58
C THR A 359 19.80 4.81 -22.84
N LEU A 360 20.46 5.37 -21.83
CA LEU A 360 21.91 5.52 -21.78
C LEU A 360 22.58 4.48 -20.88
N THR A 361 21.85 3.97 -19.89
CA THR A 361 22.33 3.00 -18.92
C THR A 361 22.09 1.55 -19.35
N GLY A 362 20.99 1.31 -20.06
CA GLY A 362 20.54 -0.02 -20.47
C GLY A 362 19.37 -0.58 -19.67
N GLY A 363 18.73 0.22 -18.79
CA GLY A 363 17.49 -0.16 -18.09
C GLY A 363 17.62 -1.12 -16.91
N LEU A 364 16.69 -1.03 -15.95
CA LEU A 364 16.77 -1.78 -14.69
C LEU A 364 16.84 -3.31 -14.82
N PRO A 365 16.17 -3.97 -15.78
CA PRO A 365 16.29 -5.43 -15.94
C PRO A 365 17.71 -5.88 -16.33
N PHE A 366 18.48 -5.03 -17.02
CA PHE A 366 19.72 -5.40 -17.72
C PHE A 366 20.96 -4.68 -17.17
N PHE A 367 20.90 -3.37 -16.99
CA PHE A 367 21.89 -2.61 -16.21
C PHE A 367 21.95 -3.11 -14.77
N GLY A 368 20.80 -3.56 -14.25
CA GLY A 368 20.57 -3.78 -12.84
C GLY A 368 20.22 -2.47 -12.16
N GLY A 369 19.22 -2.49 -11.28
CA GLY A 369 18.69 -1.26 -10.68
C GLY A 369 19.09 -1.18 -9.22
N ALA A 370 19.78 -0.10 -8.83
CA ALA A 370 19.87 0.30 -7.42
C ALA A 370 18.50 0.82 -6.92
N GLY A 371 17.43 0.06 -7.15
CA GLY A 371 16.06 0.33 -6.74
C GLY A 371 15.61 1.77 -7.02
N ASN A 372 15.58 2.56 -5.95
CA ASN A 372 15.18 3.96 -5.96
C ASN A 372 16.19 4.91 -6.64
N ASN A 373 17.46 4.50 -6.80
CA ASN A 373 18.55 5.35 -7.29
C ASN A 373 18.96 5.11 -8.76
N TYR A 374 18.22 4.30 -9.52
CA TYR A 374 18.58 4.01 -10.92
C TYR A 374 18.76 5.30 -11.76
N SER A 375 17.83 6.25 -11.68
CA SER A 375 17.88 7.46 -12.53
C SER A 375 19.08 8.36 -12.26
N MET A 376 19.76 8.22 -11.12
CA MET A 376 21.02 8.94 -10.87
C MET A 376 22.12 8.50 -11.86
N HIS A 377 22.14 7.22 -12.23
CA HIS A 377 23.03 6.73 -13.27
C HIS A 377 22.66 7.32 -14.64
N GLY A 378 21.37 7.44 -14.94
CA GLY A 378 20.87 8.13 -16.15
C GLY A 378 21.31 9.59 -16.23
N ILE A 379 21.25 10.32 -15.10
CA ILE A 379 21.75 11.70 -15.00
C ILE A 379 23.26 11.75 -15.25
N ALA A 380 24.04 10.86 -14.62
CA ALA A 380 25.50 10.80 -14.80
C ALA A 380 25.89 10.58 -16.27
N GLU A 381 25.29 9.59 -16.92
CA GLU A 381 25.51 9.28 -18.34
C GLU A 381 25.09 10.41 -19.28
N THR A 382 24.01 11.14 -18.93
CA THR A 382 23.53 12.30 -19.68
C THR A 382 24.50 13.48 -19.58
N VAL A 383 25.00 13.77 -18.38
CA VAL A 383 25.98 14.83 -18.13
C VAL A 383 27.28 14.55 -18.89
N GLU A 384 27.79 13.31 -18.87
CA GLU A 384 28.98 12.93 -19.61
C GLU A 384 28.80 13.12 -21.13
N ARG A 385 27.66 12.71 -21.70
CA ARG A 385 27.39 12.88 -23.13
C ARG A 385 27.22 14.35 -23.52
N ALA A 386 26.56 15.15 -22.70
CA ALA A 386 26.41 16.59 -22.94
C ALA A 386 27.76 17.32 -22.96
N ARG A 387 28.74 16.87 -22.16
CA ARG A 387 30.13 17.40 -22.17
C ARG A 387 30.92 16.93 -23.39
N GLN A 388 30.70 15.70 -23.86
CA GLN A 388 31.35 15.17 -25.07
C GLN A 388 30.81 15.79 -26.36
N ALA A 389 29.54 16.19 -26.37
CA ALA A 389 28.89 16.88 -27.49
C ALA A 389 28.27 18.21 -27.01
N PRO A 390 29.08 19.26 -26.80
CA PRO A 390 28.59 20.52 -26.26
C PRO A 390 27.46 21.14 -27.10
N GLY A 391 26.48 21.74 -26.44
CA GLY A 391 25.31 22.35 -27.07
C GLY A 391 24.14 21.39 -27.33
N THR A 392 24.34 20.08 -27.21
CA THR A 392 23.25 19.08 -27.31
C THR A 392 22.38 19.07 -26.06
N PHE A 393 21.17 18.50 -26.18
CA PHE A 393 20.23 18.33 -25.07
C PHE A 393 20.04 16.86 -24.74
N GLY A 394 20.08 16.53 -23.46
CA GLY A 394 19.77 15.21 -22.94
C GLY A 394 18.54 15.20 -22.04
N PHE A 395 17.76 14.14 -22.13
CA PHE A 395 16.52 13.93 -21.38
C PHE A 395 16.71 12.79 -20.37
N VAL A 396 16.29 13.02 -19.13
CA VAL A 396 16.12 11.97 -18.11
C VAL A 396 14.70 11.99 -17.59
N GLY A 397 14.03 10.84 -17.64
CA GLY A 397 12.72 10.62 -17.04
C GLY A 397 12.80 9.58 -15.93
N ALA A 398 12.42 9.94 -14.72
CA ALA A 398 12.53 9.13 -13.52
C ALA A 398 11.14 8.78 -12.97
N ASN A 399 10.85 7.49 -12.79
CA ASN A 399 9.52 6.98 -12.43
C ASN A 399 9.52 6.34 -11.04
N GLY A 400 8.46 6.60 -10.26
CA GLY A 400 8.26 6.04 -8.92
C GLY A 400 6.89 5.42 -8.70
N GLY A 401 6.83 4.43 -7.80
CA GLY A 401 5.59 3.70 -7.49
C GLY A 401 5.14 2.81 -8.64
N VAL A 402 3.85 2.86 -9.00
CA VAL A 402 3.23 2.15 -10.14
C VAL A 402 2.77 3.18 -11.16
N CYS A 403 3.74 3.77 -11.88
CA CYS A 403 3.54 5.04 -12.60
C CYS A 403 2.90 6.10 -11.70
N SER A 404 3.26 6.15 -10.41
CA SER A 404 2.59 7.01 -9.44
C SER A 404 3.22 8.40 -9.37
N LYS A 405 4.51 8.51 -9.67
CA LYS A 405 5.28 9.75 -9.63
C LYS A 405 6.22 9.78 -10.83
N TYR A 406 6.41 10.94 -11.42
CA TYR A 406 7.33 11.12 -12.52
C TYR A 406 8.07 12.45 -12.37
N SER A 407 9.39 12.39 -12.53
CA SER A 407 10.30 13.54 -12.43
C SER A 407 11.14 13.61 -13.68
N VAL A 408 11.28 14.79 -14.27
CA VAL A 408 11.95 15.00 -15.56
C VAL A 408 13.07 16.02 -15.43
N GLY A 409 14.18 15.79 -16.14
CA GLY A 409 15.27 16.74 -16.30
C GLY A 409 15.77 16.83 -17.74
N ILE A 410 15.98 18.06 -18.22
CA ILE A 410 16.60 18.36 -19.51
C ILE A 410 17.95 19.05 -19.25
N TYR A 411 19.02 18.52 -19.82
CA TYR A 411 20.39 18.90 -19.51
C TYR A 411 21.14 19.35 -20.77
N SER A 412 21.95 20.41 -20.67
CA SER A 412 22.84 20.86 -21.75
C SER A 412 24.00 21.68 -21.20
N THR A 413 25.14 21.68 -21.90
CA THR A 413 26.27 22.58 -21.62
C THR A 413 26.01 24.03 -22.04
N THR A 414 24.95 24.29 -22.81
CA THR A 414 24.57 25.66 -23.20
C THR A 414 24.22 26.47 -21.94
N PRO A 415 24.90 27.60 -21.67
CA PRO A 415 24.59 28.41 -20.49
C PRO A 415 23.17 28.96 -20.51
N ARG A 416 22.47 28.85 -19.37
CA ARG A 416 21.10 29.33 -19.20
C ARG A 416 20.80 29.64 -17.73
N GLU A 417 20.02 30.70 -17.49
CA GLU A 417 19.51 31.03 -16.16
C GLU A 417 18.52 29.99 -15.64
N TRP A 418 18.51 29.78 -14.32
CA TRP A 418 17.48 28.98 -13.67
C TRP A 418 16.07 29.52 -13.94
N GLN A 419 15.15 28.61 -14.24
CA GLN A 419 13.73 28.92 -14.35
C GLN A 419 12.95 28.11 -13.32
N LEU A 420 12.04 28.77 -12.61
CA LEU A 420 11.08 28.09 -11.75
C LEU A 420 10.10 27.33 -12.64
N ASP A 421 9.84 26.08 -12.27
CA ASP A 421 8.86 25.24 -12.95
C ASP A 421 7.42 25.61 -12.57
N ARG A 422 6.46 24.95 -13.23
CA ARG A 422 5.02 25.07 -12.99
C ARG A 422 4.41 23.76 -12.50
N SER A 423 5.19 22.91 -11.83
CA SER A 423 4.77 21.58 -11.37
C SER A 423 3.50 21.63 -10.50
N ALA A 424 3.38 22.65 -9.65
CA ALA A 424 2.18 22.87 -8.84
C ALA A 424 0.91 23.11 -9.69
N GLN A 425 1.04 23.74 -10.86
CA GLN A 425 -0.09 24.01 -11.76
C GLN A 425 -0.52 22.74 -12.48
N ILE A 426 0.42 21.94 -13.00
CA ILE A 426 0.09 20.65 -13.62
C ILE A 426 -0.44 19.65 -12.59
N GLN A 427 0.06 19.68 -11.34
CA GLN A 427 -0.47 18.85 -10.25
C GLN A 427 -1.93 19.19 -9.95
N ALA A 428 -2.29 20.48 -9.94
CA ALA A 428 -3.68 20.90 -9.74
C ALA A 428 -4.61 20.40 -10.86
N ILE A 429 -4.13 20.25 -12.10
CA ILE A 429 -4.90 19.66 -13.21
C ILE A 429 -5.19 18.19 -12.94
N ILE A 430 -4.22 17.45 -12.42
CA ILE A 430 -4.35 16.01 -12.09
C ILE A 430 -5.28 15.81 -10.89
N ASP A 431 -5.09 16.63 -9.84
CA ASP A 431 -5.88 16.55 -8.61
C ASP A 431 -7.35 16.94 -8.83
N ALA A 432 -7.63 17.80 -9.81
CA ALA A 432 -8.98 18.20 -10.20
C ALA A 432 -9.77 17.12 -10.97
N GLN A 433 -9.12 16.05 -11.43
CA GLN A 433 -9.82 14.94 -12.07
C GLN A 433 -10.72 14.23 -11.05
N GLU A 434 -11.96 13.95 -11.44
CA GLU A 434 -12.88 13.20 -10.59
C GLU A 434 -12.32 11.78 -10.36
N PRO A 435 -12.22 11.29 -9.11
CA PRO A 435 -11.82 9.92 -8.86
C PRO A 435 -12.91 8.96 -9.33
N VAL A 436 -12.50 7.79 -9.82
CA VAL A 436 -13.43 6.70 -10.12
C VAL A 436 -14.11 6.23 -8.83
N ALA A 437 -15.44 6.09 -8.84
CA ALA A 437 -16.20 5.51 -7.73
C ALA A 437 -15.80 4.03 -7.51
N GLN A 438 -15.63 3.64 -6.25
CA GLN A 438 -15.11 2.33 -5.86
C GLN A 438 -16.05 1.63 -4.89
N ILE A 439 -16.06 0.29 -4.95
CA ILE A 439 -16.80 -0.56 -4.02
C ILE A 439 -15.89 -1.66 -3.47
N SER A 440 -15.75 -1.69 -2.14
CA SER A 440 -14.87 -2.65 -1.45
C SER A 440 -15.48 -4.03 -1.30
N ARG A 441 -16.81 -4.14 -1.36
CA ARG A 441 -17.58 -5.39 -1.30
C ARG A 441 -18.47 -5.50 -2.52
N ALA A 442 -17.95 -6.16 -3.54
CA ALA A 442 -18.60 -6.28 -4.83
C ALA A 442 -19.33 -7.63 -4.92
N ASP A 443 -20.61 -7.58 -5.29
CA ASP A 443 -21.44 -8.77 -5.50
C ASP A 443 -22.25 -8.60 -6.78
N GLY A 444 -22.15 -9.56 -7.70
CA GLY A 444 -22.95 -9.61 -8.91
C GLY A 444 -22.15 -9.72 -10.21
N TRP A 445 -22.83 -9.44 -11.32
CA TRP A 445 -22.19 -9.40 -12.64
C TRP A 445 -21.32 -8.15 -12.78
N ALA A 446 -20.17 -8.36 -13.41
CA ALA A 446 -19.16 -7.35 -13.63
C ALA A 446 -18.45 -7.54 -14.98
N THR A 447 -17.75 -6.50 -15.41
CA THR A 447 -16.87 -6.52 -16.58
C THR A 447 -15.41 -6.34 -16.15
N VAL A 448 -14.50 -7.12 -16.73
CA VAL A 448 -13.04 -6.97 -16.50
C VAL A 448 -12.57 -5.66 -17.13
N GLU A 449 -11.97 -4.77 -16.33
CA GLU A 449 -11.36 -3.51 -16.80
C GLU A 449 -9.86 -3.67 -17.04
N THR A 450 -9.18 -4.43 -16.16
CA THR A 450 -7.83 -4.96 -16.39
C THR A 450 -7.58 -6.16 -15.48
N TYR A 451 -6.48 -6.88 -15.71
CA TYR A 451 -6.16 -8.09 -14.97
C TYR A 451 -4.64 -8.37 -14.95
N THR A 452 -4.26 -9.31 -14.09
CA THR A 452 -2.96 -9.98 -14.17
C THR A 452 -3.11 -11.41 -13.65
N VAL A 453 -2.20 -12.30 -14.05
CA VAL A 453 -2.07 -13.65 -13.49
C VAL A 453 -0.68 -13.75 -12.86
N LYS A 454 -0.64 -13.90 -11.54
CA LYS A 454 0.59 -14.06 -10.76
C LYS A 454 1.06 -15.49 -10.82
N HIS A 455 2.36 -15.68 -10.92
CA HIS A 455 3.02 -16.97 -10.86
C HIS A 455 4.01 -17.00 -9.69
N ASP A 456 3.79 -17.88 -8.73
CA ASP A 456 4.78 -18.10 -7.67
C ASP A 456 5.87 -19.10 -8.10
N ARG A 457 6.83 -19.36 -7.20
CA ARG A 457 7.96 -20.25 -7.51
C ARG A 457 7.56 -21.72 -7.51
N GLU A 458 6.46 -22.04 -6.85
CA GLU A 458 5.87 -23.36 -6.72
C GLU A 458 4.91 -23.67 -7.89
N GLY A 459 4.72 -22.74 -8.82
CA GLY A 459 3.90 -22.88 -10.01
C GLY A 459 2.41 -22.58 -9.81
N ARG A 460 2.01 -22.10 -8.61
CA ARG A 460 0.63 -21.68 -8.37
C ARG A 460 0.35 -20.39 -9.16
N ARG A 461 -0.86 -20.35 -9.71
CA ARG A 461 -1.37 -19.24 -10.50
C ARG A 461 -2.50 -18.56 -9.75
N THR A 462 -2.46 -17.24 -9.67
CA THR A 462 -3.51 -16.45 -9.03
C THR A 462 -3.94 -15.34 -9.98
N GLY A 463 -5.17 -15.40 -10.46
CA GLY A 463 -5.78 -14.33 -11.24
C GLY A 463 -6.17 -13.16 -10.34
N ILE A 464 -5.90 -11.94 -10.76
CA ILE A 464 -6.37 -10.71 -10.11
C ILE A 464 -7.04 -9.86 -11.18
N VAL A 465 -8.23 -9.37 -10.86
CA VAL A 465 -9.07 -8.55 -11.75
C VAL A 465 -9.33 -7.22 -11.07
N ILE A 466 -9.15 -6.13 -11.82
CA ILE A 466 -9.87 -4.89 -11.56
C ILE A 466 -11.09 -4.90 -12.49
N GLY A 467 -12.27 -4.79 -11.91
CA GLY A 467 -13.54 -4.90 -12.63
C GLY A 467 -14.48 -3.76 -12.33
N ARG A 468 -15.54 -3.67 -13.14
CA ARG A 468 -16.66 -2.73 -13.01
C ARG A 468 -17.95 -3.48 -12.78
N LEU A 469 -18.67 -3.18 -11.70
CA LEU A 469 -19.99 -3.75 -11.48
C LEU A 469 -20.96 -3.26 -12.57
N GLU A 470 -21.74 -4.16 -13.16
CA GLU A 470 -22.75 -3.79 -14.16
C GLU A 470 -23.87 -2.94 -13.56
N ALA A 471 -24.21 -3.18 -12.30
CA ALA A 471 -25.33 -2.51 -11.63
C ALA A 471 -25.04 -1.03 -11.29
N THR A 472 -23.80 -0.70 -10.94
CA THR A 472 -23.43 0.63 -10.41
C THR A 472 -22.32 1.33 -11.19
N GLY A 473 -21.54 0.60 -12.00
CA GLY A 473 -20.33 1.12 -12.65
C GLY A 473 -19.15 1.33 -11.70
N GLU A 474 -19.29 1.01 -10.42
CA GLU A 474 -18.21 1.14 -9.43
C GLU A 474 -17.10 0.14 -9.70
N ARG A 475 -15.86 0.59 -9.49
CA ARG A 475 -14.66 -0.23 -9.65
C ARG A 475 -14.39 -1.04 -8.39
N PHE A 476 -13.94 -2.27 -8.57
CA PHE A 476 -13.49 -3.14 -7.48
C PHE A 476 -12.22 -3.89 -7.89
N VAL A 477 -11.50 -4.43 -6.90
CA VAL A 477 -10.47 -5.46 -7.12
C VAL A 477 -10.97 -6.79 -6.57
N ALA A 478 -10.69 -7.88 -7.29
CA ALA A 478 -11.04 -9.23 -6.89
C ALA A 478 -9.93 -10.22 -7.26
N MET A 479 -9.83 -11.29 -6.47
CA MET A 479 -8.89 -12.38 -6.71
C MET A 479 -9.66 -13.62 -7.21
N GLY A 480 -9.10 -14.35 -8.17
CA GLY A 480 -9.64 -15.64 -8.57
C GLY A 480 -9.71 -16.60 -7.38
N VAL A 481 -10.70 -17.50 -7.38
CA VAL A 481 -10.78 -18.54 -6.34
C VAL A 481 -9.68 -19.56 -6.57
N ASP A 482 -9.04 -20.01 -5.50
CA ASP A 482 -7.98 -21.02 -5.57
C ASP A 482 -8.51 -22.30 -6.24
N GLY A 483 -7.82 -22.78 -7.27
CA GLY A 483 -8.21 -23.96 -8.04
C GLY A 483 -9.29 -23.70 -9.11
N ASP A 484 -9.68 -22.46 -9.34
CA ASP A 484 -10.59 -22.13 -10.44
C ASP A 484 -9.85 -22.02 -11.79
N ASP A 485 -9.71 -23.14 -12.50
CA ASP A 485 -9.09 -23.14 -13.82
C ASP A 485 -9.91 -22.37 -14.87
N ASP A 486 -11.22 -22.18 -14.68
CA ASP A 486 -12.09 -21.48 -15.64
C ASP A 486 -11.76 -19.98 -15.69
N ILE A 487 -11.64 -19.33 -14.53
CA ILE A 487 -11.23 -17.91 -14.49
C ILE A 487 -9.79 -17.75 -14.98
N LEU A 488 -8.89 -18.68 -14.67
CA LEU A 488 -7.52 -18.63 -15.19
C LEU A 488 -7.50 -18.81 -16.72
N ALA A 489 -8.34 -19.67 -17.28
CA ALA A 489 -8.48 -19.85 -18.72
C ALA A 489 -9.07 -18.59 -19.39
N LEU A 490 -10.07 -17.95 -18.77
CA LEU A 490 -10.60 -16.66 -19.22
C LEU A 490 -9.50 -15.61 -19.25
N LEU A 491 -8.74 -15.45 -18.16
CA LEU A 491 -7.66 -14.48 -18.07
C LEU A 491 -6.49 -14.81 -18.99
N ALA A 492 -6.31 -16.08 -19.37
CA ALA A 492 -5.31 -16.51 -20.36
C ALA A 492 -5.81 -16.41 -21.82
N SER A 493 -7.08 -16.06 -22.06
CA SER A 493 -7.62 -15.88 -23.41
C SER A 493 -6.96 -14.72 -24.15
N ASP A 494 -7.18 -14.63 -25.47
CA ASP A 494 -6.60 -13.59 -26.33
C ASP A 494 -6.97 -12.17 -25.88
N GLU A 495 -8.21 -11.97 -25.43
CA GLU A 495 -8.67 -10.70 -24.86
C GLU A 495 -9.63 -10.90 -23.68
N PRO A 496 -9.12 -10.86 -22.43
CA PRO A 496 -9.94 -10.93 -21.23
C PRO A 496 -10.58 -9.60 -20.83
N ILE A 497 -10.04 -8.46 -21.29
CA ILE A 497 -10.59 -7.14 -20.93
C ILE A 497 -11.91 -6.93 -21.68
N GLY A 498 -12.93 -6.47 -20.96
CA GLY A 498 -14.31 -6.42 -21.46
C GLY A 498 -15.08 -7.73 -21.29
N ALA A 499 -14.44 -8.82 -20.86
CA ALA A 499 -15.14 -10.06 -20.56
C ALA A 499 -16.04 -9.91 -19.33
N ARG A 500 -17.19 -10.59 -19.38
CA ARG A 500 -18.14 -10.64 -18.29
C ARG A 500 -17.71 -11.67 -17.25
N VAL A 501 -17.77 -11.31 -15.98
CA VAL A 501 -17.38 -12.16 -14.83
C VAL A 501 -18.39 -12.00 -13.69
N TRP A 502 -18.39 -12.96 -12.77
CA TRP A 502 -19.18 -12.89 -11.54
C TRP A 502 -18.27 -12.64 -10.35
N VAL A 503 -18.56 -11.59 -9.58
CA VAL A 503 -17.84 -11.24 -8.35
C VAL A 503 -18.71 -11.51 -7.13
N VAL A 504 -18.08 -12.00 -6.06
CA VAL A 504 -18.70 -12.22 -4.74
C VAL A 504 -17.79 -11.66 -3.66
N SER A 505 -18.35 -10.92 -2.71
CA SER A 505 -17.65 -10.46 -1.52
C SER A 505 -17.47 -11.62 -0.53
N ALA A 506 -16.30 -12.25 -0.54
CA ALA A 506 -15.92 -13.28 0.45
C ALA A 506 -14.76 -12.79 1.33
N ALA A 507 -14.45 -13.47 2.43
CA ALA A 507 -13.24 -13.20 3.20
C ALA A 507 -12.02 -13.86 2.54
N PRO A 508 -10.80 -13.26 2.58
CA PRO A 508 -10.42 -11.92 3.04
C PRO A 508 -10.80 -10.73 2.13
N GLY A 509 -11.37 -10.98 0.94
CA GLY A 509 -11.78 -9.95 -0.02
C GLY A 509 -12.56 -10.53 -1.19
N ASN A 510 -12.99 -9.68 -2.12
CA ASN A 510 -13.76 -10.09 -3.29
C ASN A 510 -13.11 -11.24 -4.06
N ARG A 511 -13.96 -12.14 -4.54
CA ARG A 511 -13.61 -13.30 -5.34
C ARG A 511 -14.27 -13.20 -6.70
N VAL A 512 -13.55 -13.57 -7.75
CA VAL A 512 -14.06 -13.54 -9.13
C VAL A 512 -14.04 -14.93 -9.74
N THR A 513 -15.10 -15.23 -10.47
CA THR A 513 -15.33 -16.47 -11.24
C THR A 513 -15.99 -16.13 -12.57
N THR A 514 -16.16 -17.10 -13.46
CA THR A 514 -16.80 -16.89 -14.76
C THR A 514 -18.33 -16.81 -14.68
N THR A 515 -18.96 -17.45 -13.69
CA THR A 515 -20.42 -17.55 -13.56
C THR A 515 -20.86 -17.63 -12.10
N PRO A 516 -22.12 -17.24 -11.77
CA PRO A 516 -22.66 -17.42 -10.42
C PRO A 516 -22.73 -18.90 -10.00
N GLU A 517 -23.00 -19.82 -10.92
CA GLU A 517 -23.01 -21.26 -10.64
C GLU A 517 -21.63 -21.75 -10.21
N ARG A 518 -20.58 -21.29 -10.91
CA ARG A 518 -19.19 -21.60 -10.56
C ARG A 518 -18.80 -21.01 -9.21
N ALA A 519 -19.23 -19.78 -8.92
CA ALA A 519 -19.05 -19.18 -7.59
C ALA A 519 -19.72 -20.01 -6.50
N LEU A 520 -20.95 -20.48 -6.71
CA LEU A 520 -21.66 -21.33 -5.74
C LEU A 520 -21.00 -22.70 -5.57
N GLU A 521 -20.40 -23.27 -6.62
CA GLU A 521 -19.66 -24.54 -6.54
C GLU A 521 -18.39 -24.40 -5.69
N LEU A 522 -17.62 -23.34 -5.94
CA LEU A 522 -16.32 -23.13 -5.30
C LEU A 522 -16.41 -22.46 -3.92
N LEU A 523 -17.42 -21.62 -3.73
CA LEU A 523 -17.70 -20.88 -2.51
C LEU A 523 -19.16 -21.17 -2.08
N PRO A 524 -19.49 -22.43 -1.75
CA PRO A 524 -20.84 -22.78 -1.38
C PRO A 524 -21.27 -21.96 -0.15
N PRO A 525 -22.49 -21.41 -0.16
CA PRO A 525 -23.00 -20.68 0.99
C PRO A 525 -22.97 -21.61 2.19
N ARG A 526 -22.34 -21.15 3.27
CA ARG A 526 -22.26 -21.95 4.50
C ARG A 526 -23.67 -22.16 5.05
N PRO A 527 -24.04 -23.38 5.47
CA PRO A 527 -25.28 -23.60 6.20
C PRO A 527 -25.32 -22.70 7.43
N LYS A 528 -26.45 -22.02 7.66
CA LYS A 528 -26.65 -21.20 8.86
C LYS A 528 -27.08 -22.07 10.04
N GLY A 529 -26.21 -22.99 10.43
CA GLY A 529 -26.42 -23.93 11.54
C GLY A 529 -25.18 -24.04 12.42
N LEU A 530 -25.38 -24.40 13.68
CA LEU A 530 -24.26 -24.62 14.60
C LEU A 530 -23.54 -25.94 14.24
N ARG A 531 -22.20 -25.91 14.24
CA ARG A 531 -21.36 -27.12 14.13
C ARG A 531 -21.43 -27.96 15.40
N GLU A 532 -21.09 -29.24 15.28
CA GLU A 532 -20.92 -30.13 16.45
C GLU A 532 -19.79 -29.65 17.38
N SER A 533 -18.74 -29.06 16.81
CA SER A 533 -17.63 -28.47 17.56
C SER A 533 -16.94 -27.35 16.77
N TYR A 534 -16.27 -26.48 17.51
CA TYR A 534 -15.42 -25.39 17.02
C TYR A 534 -14.06 -25.48 17.72
N GLU A 535 -13.01 -24.97 17.10
CA GLU A 535 -11.63 -25.08 17.59
C GLU A 535 -11.29 -23.98 18.61
N HIS A 536 -11.80 -22.77 18.40
CA HIS A 536 -11.42 -21.57 19.19
C HIS A 536 -12.58 -20.96 19.96
N VAL A 537 -13.80 -21.48 19.78
CA VAL A 537 -15.01 -21.02 20.45
C VAL A 537 -15.75 -22.22 21.06
N LEU A 538 -16.34 -22.07 22.23
CA LEU A 538 -17.26 -23.06 22.79
C LEU A 538 -18.68 -22.54 22.67
N VAL A 539 -19.61 -23.43 22.34
CA VAL A 539 -21.02 -23.11 22.19
C VAL A 539 -21.85 -24.04 23.07
N ALA A 540 -22.79 -23.48 23.82
CA ALA A 540 -23.77 -24.23 24.59
C ALA A 540 -25.18 -23.65 24.36
N ARG A 541 -26.17 -24.53 24.25
CA ARG A 541 -27.57 -24.15 24.14
C ARG A 541 -28.30 -24.50 25.43
N ASP A 542 -29.01 -23.54 25.99
CA ASP A 542 -29.93 -23.74 27.11
C ASP A 542 -31.30 -23.14 26.75
N GLY A 543 -32.23 -24.01 26.34
CA GLY A 543 -33.53 -23.61 25.80
C GLY A 543 -33.40 -22.65 24.61
N HIS A 544 -33.82 -21.40 24.82
CA HIS A 544 -33.78 -20.30 23.85
C HIS A 544 -32.52 -19.43 23.94
N VAL A 545 -31.57 -19.76 24.82
CA VAL A 545 -30.33 -19.01 25.03
C VAL A 545 -29.16 -19.75 24.38
N LEU A 546 -28.36 -19.00 23.61
CA LEU A 546 -27.08 -19.44 23.06
C LEU A 546 -25.93 -18.84 23.86
N GLU A 547 -25.11 -19.67 24.48
CA GLU A 547 -23.87 -19.23 25.11
C GLU A 547 -22.68 -19.48 24.19
N VAL A 548 -21.89 -18.43 23.98
CA VAL A 548 -20.73 -18.40 23.11
C VAL A 548 -19.53 -17.98 23.96
N THR A 549 -18.50 -18.82 24.02
CA THR A 549 -17.29 -18.57 24.83
C THR A 549 -16.06 -18.56 23.95
N ILE A 550 -15.36 -17.42 23.86
CA ILE A 550 -14.05 -17.35 23.19
C ILE A 550 -13.06 -18.19 24.02
N ASN A 551 -12.47 -19.23 23.44
CA ASN A 551 -11.71 -20.24 24.17
C ASN A 551 -10.23 -20.23 23.81
N ARG A 552 -9.54 -19.14 24.18
CA ARG A 552 -8.08 -18.99 24.07
C ARG A 552 -7.50 -18.30 25.31
N PRO A 553 -7.73 -18.83 26.52
CA PRO A 553 -7.36 -18.15 27.76
C PRO A 553 -5.84 -17.89 27.86
N GLU A 554 -5.01 -18.75 27.27
CA GLU A 554 -3.56 -18.61 27.20
C GLU A 554 -3.10 -17.35 26.43
N ALA A 555 -3.91 -16.89 25.48
CA ALA A 555 -3.71 -15.65 24.74
C ALA A 555 -4.67 -14.53 25.18
N ARG A 556 -5.24 -14.64 26.40
CA ARG A 556 -6.26 -13.71 26.93
C ARG A 556 -7.43 -13.49 25.98
N ASN A 557 -7.84 -14.56 25.29
CA ASN A 557 -8.95 -14.56 24.34
C ASN A 557 -8.79 -13.52 23.21
N ALA A 558 -7.54 -13.23 22.82
CA ALA A 558 -7.27 -12.43 21.64
C ALA A 558 -7.78 -13.14 20.38
N LEU A 559 -8.26 -12.37 19.40
CA LEU A 559 -8.83 -12.89 18.16
C LEU A 559 -7.87 -12.74 16.98
N PHE A 560 -7.94 -13.71 16.09
CA PHE A 560 -7.18 -13.82 14.85
C PHE A 560 -8.14 -14.40 13.79
N PRO A 561 -7.76 -14.45 12.49
CA PRO A 561 -8.71 -14.73 11.41
C PRO A 561 -9.60 -15.98 11.62
N ALA A 562 -9.03 -17.11 12.06
CA ALA A 562 -9.83 -18.33 12.27
C ALA A 562 -10.89 -18.17 13.38
N ALA A 563 -10.54 -17.55 14.51
CA ALA A 563 -11.49 -17.30 15.58
C ALA A 563 -12.57 -16.28 15.18
N HIS A 564 -12.25 -15.32 14.30
CA HIS A 564 -13.25 -14.42 13.74
C HIS A 564 -14.26 -15.14 12.85
N GLU A 565 -13.78 -16.06 12.00
CA GLU A 565 -14.63 -16.86 11.12
C GLU A 565 -15.60 -17.76 11.91
N GLU A 566 -15.12 -18.42 12.97
CA GLU A 566 -15.99 -19.23 13.85
C GLU A 566 -17.06 -18.37 14.53
N LEU A 567 -16.70 -17.22 15.09
CA LEU A 567 -17.68 -16.31 15.69
C LEU A 567 -18.69 -15.78 14.67
N ALA A 568 -18.24 -15.44 13.45
CA ALA A 568 -19.13 -14.99 12.39
C ALA A 568 -20.17 -16.07 12.04
N GLU A 569 -19.73 -17.31 11.88
CA GLU A 569 -20.60 -18.46 11.61
C GLU A 569 -21.58 -18.73 12.75
N ILE A 570 -21.11 -18.72 14.01
CA ILE A 570 -21.96 -18.93 15.18
C ILE A 570 -23.06 -17.87 15.24
N PHE A 571 -22.72 -16.61 14.99
CA PHE A 571 -23.74 -15.56 14.94
C PHE A 571 -24.64 -15.66 13.71
N ASP A 572 -24.16 -16.11 12.55
CA ASP A 572 -25.02 -16.37 11.39
C ASP A 572 -26.05 -17.46 11.69
N ALA A 573 -25.63 -18.55 12.34
CA ALA A 573 -26.52 -19.61 12.81
C ALA A 573 -27.49 -19.10 13.88
N PHE A 574 -26.99 -18.33 14.86
CA PHE A 574 -27.82 -17.70 15.88
C PHE A 574 -28.93 -16.87 15.25
N PHE A 575 -28.61 -15.91 14.38
CA PHE A 575 -29.62 -15.03 13.78
C PHE A 575 -30.60 -15.76 12.85
N ALA A 576 -30.23 -16.91 12.30
CA ALA A 576 -31.10 -17.73 11.45
C ALA A 576 -32.01 -18.71 12.22
N ASP A 577 -31.64 -19.16 13.41
CA ASP A 577 -32.42 -20.11 14.20
C ASP A 577 -33.56 -19.41 14.97
N HIS A 578 -34.81 -19.69 14.63
CA HIS A 578 -36.00 -19.13 15.29
C HIS A 578 -36.19 -19.64 16.73
N GLU A 579 -35.55 -20.75 17.11
CA GLU A 579 -35.62 -21.28 18.47
C GLU A 579 -34.62 -20.62 19.41
N LEU A 580 -33.65 -19.85 18.89
CA LEU A 580 -32.70 -19.09 19.69
C LEU A 580 -33.12 -17.61 19.75
N TRP A 581 -33.34 -17.10 20.95
CA TRP A 581 -33.87 -15.76 21.18
C TRP A 581 -32.81 -14.80 21.70
N VAL A 582 -31.88 -15.27 22.54
CA VAL A 582 -30.82 -14.45 23.16
C VAL A 582 -29.48 -15.14 23.02
N ALA A 583 -28.43 -14.38 22.69
CA ALA A 583 -27.05 -14.86 22.75
C ALA A 583 -26.31 -14.21 23.92
N ILE A 584 -25.45 -14.97 24.59
CA ILE A 584 -24.48 -14.49 25.57
C ILE A 584 -23.08 -14.76 25.02
N LEU A 585 -22.22 -13.75 24.95
CA LEU A 585 -20.82 -13.89 24.54
C LEU A 585 -19.91 -13.59 25.75
N THR A 586 -18.98 -14.50 26.05
CA THR A 586 -18.00 -14.36 27.14
C THR A 586 -16.61 -14.87 26.71
N GLY A 587 -15.57 -14.64 27.53
CA GLY A 587 -14.25 -15.26 27.36
C GLY A 587 -14.04 -16.44 28.31
N ALA A 588 -13.26 -17.45 27.91
CA ALA A 588 -12.84 -18.53 28.79
C ALA A 588 -11.85 -18.05 29.85
N GLY A 589 -11.91 -18.64 31.05
CA GLY A 589 -11.07 -18.26 32.19
C GLY A 589 -11.60 -17.04 32.95
N ASP A 590 -10.74 -16.40 33.74
CA ASP A 590 -11.06 -15.30 34.66
C ASP A 590 -10.23 -14.03 34.39
N GLN A 591 -9.32 -14.06 33.41
CA GLN A 591 -8.43 -12.93 33.12
C GLN A 591 -9.02 -11.95 32.12
N ALA A 592 -9.69 -12.44 31.07
CA ALA A 592 -10.10 -11.63 29.95
C ALA A 592 -11.37 -12.15 29.31
N PHE A 593 -12.27 -11.22 29.00
CA PHE A 593 -13.29 -11.43 28.00
C PHE A 593 -12.64 -11.56 26.62
N CYS A 594 -11.91 -10.51 26.21
CA CYS A 594 -11.17 -10.47 24.96
C CYS A 594 -10.13 -9.35 25.02
N ALA A 595 -8.86 -9.70 24.77
CA ALA A 595 -7.77 -8.73 24.70
C ALA A 595 -7.69 -7.95 23.37
N GLY A 596 -8.60 -8.20 22.43
CA GLY A 596 -8.63 -7.57 21.10
C GLY A 596 -7.87 -8.38 20.06
N ASN A 597 -7.27 -7.69 19.08
CA ASN A 597 -6.56 -8.32 17.97
C ASN A 597 -5.28 -9.01 18.46
N ASP A 598 -5.00 -10.22 17.98
CA ASP A 598 -3.79 -10.97 18.28
C ASP A 598 -2.59 -10.33 17.57
N LEU A 599 -1.87 -9.47 18.29
CA LEU A 599 -0.72 -8.73 17.77
C LEU A 599 0.47 -9.66 17.47
N VAL A 600 0.58 -10.82 18.14
CA VAL A 600 1.62 -11.81 17.86
C VAL A 600 1.33 -12.48 16.52
N TYR A 601 0.06 -12.85 16.26
CA TYR A 601 -0.36 -13.34 14.95
C TYR A 601 -0.15 -12.28 13.87
N SER A 602 -0.53 -11.02 14.16
CA SER A 602 -0.40 -9.90 13.22
C SER A 602 1.06 -9.65 12.82
N ALA A 603 2.00 -9.82 13.76
CA ALA A 603 3.44 -9.67 13.51
C ALA A 603 4.08 -10.88 12.79
N SER A 604 3.35 -12.00 12.62
CA SER A 604 3.91 -13.24 12.04
C SER A 604 4.05 -13.22 10.51
N GLY A 605 3.49 -12.20 9.83
CA GLY A 605 3.46 -12.11 8.37
C GLY A 605 2.42 -13.01 7.70
N LYS A 606 1.63 -13.76 8.48
CA LYS A 606 0.48 -14.52 7.97
C LYS A 606 -0.63 -13.57 7.48
N PRO A 607 -1.48 -14.00 6.52
CA PRO A 607 -2.63 -13.21 6.10
C PRO A 607 -3.50 -12.83 7.29
N ASN A 608 -3.77 -11.54 7.45
CA ASN A 608 -4.61 -11.01 8.51
C ASN A 608 -5.87 -10.40 7.91
N TYR A 609 -7.05 -10.80 8.41
CA TYR A 609 -8.34 -10.34 7.90
C TYR A 609 -9.44 -10.53 8.95
N VAL A 610 -10.57 -9.85 8.71
CA VAL A 610 -11.82 -10.00 9.46
C VAL A 610 -12.95 -10.37 8.50
N PRO A 611 -13.95 -11.15 8.93
CA PRO A 611 -15.09 -11.53 8.11
C PRO A 611 -15.95 -10.30 7.78
N ALA A 612 -16.87 -10.47 6.82
CA ALA A 612 -17.77 -9.40 6.41
C ALA A 612 -18.64 -8.84 7.57
N SER A 613 -18.94 -9.68 8.56
CA SER A 613 -19.67 -9.31 9.79
C SER A 613 -18.80 -8.54 10.81
N GLY A 614 -17.51 -8.33 10.53
CA GLY A 614 -16.59 -7.52 11.32
C GLY A 614 -15.84 -8.29 12.40
N PHE A 615 -15.13 -7.55 13.25
CA PHE A 615 -14.35 -8.11 14.35
C PHE A 615 -15.28 -8.89 15.30
N GLY A 616 -14.83 -10.07 15.71
CA GLY A 616 -15.63 -10.99 16.54
C GLY A 616 -16.97 -11.44 15.93
N GLY A 617 -17.13 -11.30 14.60
CA GLY A 617 -18.37 -11.65 13.90
C GLY A 617 -19.55 -10.70 14.17
N LEU A 618 -19.32 -9.56 14.83
CA LEU A 618 -20.36 -8.64 15.30
C LEU A 618 -20.16 -7.19 14.87
N THR A 619 -18.94 -6.66 14.89
CA THR A 619 -18.75 -5.20 14.85
C THR A 619 -19.13 -4.52 13.52
N SER A 620 -19.35 -5.28 12.45
CA SER A 620 -19.89 -4.82 11.17
C SER A 620 -21.16 -5.58 10.75
N ARG A 621 -21.77 -6.34 11.68
CA ARG A 621 -22.98 -7.13 11.43
C ARG A 621 -24.19 -6.20 11.33
N ARG A 622 -24.96 -6.36 10.25
CA ARG A 622 -26.23 -5.67 10.05
C ARG A 622 -27.38 -6.58 10.46
N GLY A 623 -28.54 -5.98 10.78
CA GLY A 623 -29.75 -6.74 11.12
C GLY A 623 -29.61 -7.56 12.40
N MET A 624 -28.93 -7.02 13.42
CA MET A 624 -28.86 -7.64 14.75
C MET A 624 -30.20 -7.52 15.48
N ASN A 625 -31.19 -8.26 15.01
CA ASN A 625 -32.58 -8.18 15.49
C ASN A 625 -32.88 -9.10 16.68
N LYS A 626 -31.86 -9.73 17.26
CA LYS A 626 -31.97 -10.56 18.46
C LYS A 626 -30.96 -10.11 19.51
N PRO A 627 -31.33 -10.08 20.80
CA PRO A 627 -30.45 -9.63 21.87
C PRO A 627 -29.12 -10.39 21.91
N VAL A 628 -28.04 -9.63 22.09
CA VAL A 628 -26.68 -10.15 22.29
C VAL A 628 -26.16 -9.47 23.56
N ILE A 629 -25.93 -10.28 24.58
CA ILE A 629 -25.38 -9.87 25.87
C ILE A 629 -23.89 -10.21 25.86
N VAL A 630 -23.04 -9.24 26.15
CA VAL A 630 -21.61 -9.50 26.39
C VAL A 630 -21.37 -9.57 27.90
N ALA A 631 -20.94 -10.74 28.39
CA ALA A 631 -20.51 -10.96 29.76
C ALA A 631 -19.00 -10.73 29.86
N VAL A 632 -18.59 -9.60 30.42
CA VAL A 632 -17.19 -9.21 30.53
C VAL A 632 -16.60 -9.74 31.83
N ASN A 633 -16.00 -10.92 31.77
CA ASN A 633 -15.39 -11.65 32.88
C ASN A 633 -13.94 -11.23 33.20
N GLY A 634 -13.52 -10.03 32.80
CA GLY A 634 -12.14 -9.55 33.00
C GLY A 634 -11.79 -8.38 32.06
N PHE A 635 -10.64 -8.46 31.38
CA PHE A 635 -10.25 -7.48 30.35
C PHE A 635 -11.14 -7.52 29.10
N ALA A 636 -11.66 -6.36 28.70
CA ALA A 636 -12.19 -6.08 27.35
C ALA A 636 -11.34 -4.95 26.73
N MET A 637 -10.38 -5.31 25.87
CA MET A 637 -9.36 -4.37 25.38
C MET A 637 -9.38 -4.30 23.85
N GLY A 638 -9.16 -3.11 23.32
CA GLY A 638 -9.20 -2.82 21.89
C GLY A 638 -10.42 -3.42 21.21
N GLY A 639 -10.21 -4.27 20.20
CA GLY A 639 -11.27 -5.05 19.54
C GLY A 639 -12.24 -5.79 20.47
N GLY A 640 -11.81 -6.24 21.65
CA GLY A 640 -12.71 -6.84 22.65
C GLY A 640 -13.68 -5.83 23.26
N PHE A 641 -13.23 -4.59 23.48
CA PHE A 641 -14.11 -3.50 23.88
C PHE A 641 -15.01 -3.07 22.71
N GLU A 642 -14.51 -3.10 21.47
CA GLU A 642 -15.32 -2.81 20.28
C GLU A 642 -16.46 -3.82 20.09
N ILE A 643 -16.25 -5.10 20.44
CA ILE A 643 -17.32 -6.12 20.49
C ILE A 643 -18.36 -5.74 21.55
N ALA A 644 -17.95 -5.36 22.76
CA ALA A 644 -18.87 -4.95 23.81
C ALA A 644 -19.70 -3.72 23.39
N LEU A 645 -19.06 -2.72 22.77
CA LEU A 645 -19.74 -1.53 22.22
C LEU A 645 -20.69 -1.86 21.07
N ALA A 646 -20.46 -2.94 20.32
CA ALA A 646 -21.34 -3.39 19.23
C ALA A 646 -22.50 -4.27 19.72
N SER A 647 -22.45 -4.78 20.95
CA SER A 647 -23.51 -5.60 21.55
C SER A 647 -24.71 -4.77 22.02
N HIS A 648 -25.81 -5.44 22.35
CA HIS A 648 -27.01 -4.76 22.85
C HIS A 648 -26.93 -4.45 24.33
N LEU A 649 -26.33 -5.35 25.11
CA LEU A 649 -26.28 -5.29 26.57
C LEU A 649 -24.91 -5.78 27.06
N VAL A 650 -24.37 -5.13 28.09
CA VAL A 650 -23.10 -5.52 28.69
C VAL A 650 -23.30 -5.79 30.17
N VAL A 651 -22.90 -6.99 30.61
CA VAL A 651 -22.80 -7.37 32.02
C VAL A 651 -21.34 -7.49 32.36
N ALA A 652 -20.83 -6.69 33.29
CA ALA A 652 -19.42 -6.67 33.64
C ALA A 652 -19.18 -7.28 35.02
N ASP A 653 -18.13 -8.06 35.15
CA ASP A 653 -17.54 -8.39 36.44
C ASP A 653 -17.10 -7.10 37.16
N GLU A 654 -17.24 -7.00 38.48
CA GLU A 654 -16.79 -5.81 39.22
C GLU A 654 -15.29 -5.53 39.05
N THR A 655 -14.50 -6.55 38.72
CA THR A 655 -13.06 -6.45 38.44
C THR A 655 -12.73 -6.16 36.96
N ALA A 656 -13.74 -6.11 36.08
CA ALA A 656 -13.55 -5.90 34.65
C ALA A 656 -12.92 -4.55 34.32
N GLN A 657 -12.13 -4.53 33.26
CA GLN A 657 -11.49 -3.31 32.75
C GLN A 657 -11.70 -3.16 31.25
N PHE A 658 -11.95 -1.93 30.82
CA PHE A 658 -12.23 -1.57 29.43
C PHE A 658 -11.23 -0.54 28.92
N ALA A 659 -10.76 -0.69 27.68
CA ALA A 659 -9.98 0.36 27.01
C ALA A 659 -9.93 0.17 25.49
N LEU A 660 -9.89 1.29 24.75
CA LEU A 660 -9.44 1.33 23.36
C LEU A 660 -7.92 1.61 23.36
N SER A 661 -7.12 0.56 23.59
CA SER A 661 -5.68 0.66 23.83
C SER A 661 -4.80 0.74 22.58
N GLU A 662 -5.38 0.73 21.38
CA GLU A 662 -4.71 0.64 20.08
C GLU A 662 -3.67 1.74 19.86
N VAL A 663 -3.95 2.97 20.33
CA VAL A 663 -3.02 4.10 20.22
C VAL A 663 -1.68 3.85 20.93
N LYS A 664 -1.65 2.95 21.93
CA LYS A 664 -0.42 2.59 22.66
C LYS A 664 0.48 1.62 21.88
N VAL A 665 -0.03 1.05 20.79
CA VAL A 665 0.69 0.07 19.95
C VAL A 665 0.73 0.50 18.48
N GLY A 666 0.49 1.79 18.20
CA GLY A 666 0.54 2.35 16.85
C GLY A 666 -0.63 1.93 15.95
N LEU A 667 -1.77 1.53 16.53
CA LEU A 667 -2.99 1.14 15.82
C LEU A 667 -4.14 2.10 16.14
N VAL A 668 -5.30 1.88 15.50
CA VAL A 668 -6.56 2.58 15.76
C VAL A 668 -7.69 1.58 16.05
N ALA A 669 -8.61 1.94 16.95
CA ALA A 669 -9.86 1.18 17.21
C ALA A 669 -10.84 1.30 16.02
N GLY A 670 -10.44 0.67 14.91
CA GLY A 670 -11.08 0.75 13.60
C GLY A 670 -12.21 -0.25 13.39
N ALA A 671 -12.43 -1.19 14.30
CA ALA A 671 -13.60 -2.07 14.25
C ALA A 671 -14.88 -1.37 14.75
N GLY A 672 -14.81 -0.06 15.00
CA GLY A 672 -15.93 0.82 15.33
C GLY A 672 -15.83 1.47 16.70
N GLY A 673 -14.76 1.27 17.47
CA GLY A 673 -14.54 1.91 18.77
C GLY A 673 -14.51 3.43 18.67
N VAL A 674 -13.78 3.97 17.69
CA VAL A 674 -13.77 5.43 17.43
C VAL A 674 -15.07 5.98 16.86
N ILE A 675 -16.02 5.11 16.50
CA ILE A 675 -17.32 5.48 15.94
C ILE A 675 -18.44 5.36 16.99
N ARG A 676 -18.47 4.25 17.72
CA ARG A 676 -19.52 3.90 18.69
C ARG A 676 -19.31 4.57 20.05
N LEU A 677 -18.07 4.64 20.55
CA LEU A 677 -17.82 5.23 21.88
C LEU A 677 -18.23 6.71 21.95
N PRO A 678 -17.87 7.58 20.97
CA PRO A 678 -18.30 8.98 21.00
C PRO A 678 -19.80 9.19 20.85
N ARG A 679 -20.53 8.19 20.33
CA ARG A 679 -22.01 8.20 20.26
C ARG A 679 -22.66 7.70 21.55
N ALA A 680 -21.95 6.90 22.34
CA ALA A 680 -22.46 6.30 23.56
C ALA A 680 -22.26 7.18 24.81
N ILE A 681 -21.19 7.99 24.86
CA ILE A 681 -20.79 8.72 26.08
C ILE A 681 -20.44 10.20 25.80
N PRO A 682 -20.29 11.07 26.82
CA PRO A 682 -19.92 12.47 26.61
C PRO A 682 -18.64 12.64 25.77
N PRO A 683 -18.63 13.49 24.73
CA PRO A 683 -17.54 13.58 23.75
C PRO A 683 -16.15 13.81 24.34
N LYS A 684 -16.04 14.63 25.40
CA LYS A 684 -14.74 14.91 26.05
C LYS A 684 -14.17 13.68 26.74
N ILE A 685 -15.03 12.87 27.37
CA ILE A 685 -14.62 11.63 28.02
C ILE A 685 -14.25 10.60 26.95
N ALA A 686 -15.05 10.46 25.88
CA ALA A 686 -14.70 9.60 24.75
C ALA A 686 -13.34 9.96 24.15
N ASN A 687 -13.09 11.25 23.90
CA ASN A 687 -11.81 11.74 23.39
C ASN A 687 -10.66 11.39 24.35
N GLU A 688 -10.84 11.59 25.66
CA GLU A 688 -9.83 11.21 26.65
C GLU A 688 -9.52 9.71 26.60
N LEU A 689 -10.54 8.84 26.58
CA LEU A 689 -10.36 7.39 26.53
C LEU A 689 -9.68 6.95 25.24
N ILE A 690 -10.07 7.51 24.08
CA ILE A 690 -9.50 7.18 22.76
C ILE A 690 -8.05 7.67 22.65
N LEU A 691 -7.79 8.94 22.99
CA LEU A 691 -6.47 9.56 22.79
C LEU A 691 -5.42 9.06 23.78
N THR A 692 -5.83 8.70 25.00
CA THR A 692 -4.90 8.20 26.02
C THR A 692 -4.80 6.67 26.05
N GLY A 693 -5.79 5.96 25.50
CA GLY A 693 -5.95 4.51 25.65
C GLY A 693 -5.98 4.06 27.11
N ARG A 694 -6.43 4.92 28.05
CA ARG A 694 -6.50 4.59 29.48
C ARG A 694 -7.59 3.55 29.75
N ARG A 695 -7.43 2.81 30.84
CA ARG A 695 -8.41 1.82 31.29
C ARG A 695 -9.44 2.47 32.19
N ILE A 696 -10.69 1.99 32.09
CA ILE A 696 -11.78 2.27 33.02
C ILE A 696 -12.25 0.99 33.68
N GLY A 697 -12.70 1.08 34.93
CA GLY A 697 -13.29 -0.06 35.65
C GLY A 697 -14.77 -0.23 35.33
N ALA A 698 -15.35 -1.36 35.77
CA ALA A 698 -16.75 -1.70 35.57
C ALA A 698 -17.74 -0.65 36.10
N GLN A 699 -17.47 -0.04 37.26
CA GLN A 699 -18.33 0.98 37.84
C GLN A 699 -18.31 2.29 37.03
N GLU A 700 -17.13 2.78 36.64
CA GLU A 700 -17.01 3.96 35.77
C GLU A 700 -17.69 3.70 34.41
N ALA A 701 -17.50 2.50 33.84
CA ALA A 701 -18.17 2.12 32.60
C ALA A 701 -19.69 2.07 32.74
N LYS A 702 -20.23 1.65 33.90
CA LYS A 702 -21.66 1.70 34.20
C LYS A 702 -22.17 3.14 34.32
N ASP A 703 -21.44 3.99 35.04
CA ASP A 703 -21.81 5.39 35.23
C ASP A 703 -21.81 6.18 33.90
N LEU A 704 -20.98 5.76 32.95
CA LEU A 704 -20.94 6.29 31.59
C LEU A 704 -21.99 5.66 30.64
N GLY A 705 -22.76 4.65 31.08
CA GLY A 705 -23.78 4.00 30.25
C GLY A 705 -23.26 2.93 29.29
N ILE A 706 -21.99 2.53 29.41
CA ILE A 706 -21.36 1.49 28.59
C ILE A 706 -21.74 0.09 29.10
N VAL A 707 -21.87 -0.05 30.43
CA VAL A 707 -22.22 -1.30 31.11
C VAL A 707 -23.64 -1.22 31.66
N SER A 708 -24.46 -2.23 31.36
CA SER A 708 -25.84 -2.32 31.83
C SER A 708 -25.93 -2.80 33.28
N ARG A 709 -25.15 -3.83 33.64
CA ARG A 709 -25.10 -4.40 35.01
C ARG A 709 -23.67 -4.71 35.43
N VAL A 710 -23.37 -4.48 36.70
CA VAL A 710 -22.11 -4.92 37.33
C VAL A 710 -22.45 -6.08 38.25
N ALA A 711 -21.76 -7.21 38.08
CA ALA A 711 -21.91 -8.43 38.85
C ALA A 711 -20.76 -8.58 39.85
N PRO A 712 -20.96 -9.28 40.99
CA PRO A 712 -19.87 -9.65 41.88
C PRO A 712 -18.75 -10.40 41.14
N ALA A 713 -17.52 -10.36 41.68
CA ALA A 713 -16.39 -11.02 41.06
C ALA A 713 -16.64 -12.51 40.78
N GLY A 714 -16.30 -12.94 39.58
CA GLY A 714 -16.53 -14.28 39.03
C GLY A 714 -17.96 -14.56 38.57
N GLN A 715 -18.90 -13.59 38.65
CA GLN A 715 -20.33 -13.84 38.39
C GLN A 715 -20.90 -13.18 37.14
N ALA A 716 -20.06 -12.58 36.28
CA ALA A 716 -20.52 -11.92 35.06
C ALA A 716 -21.40 -12.82 34.16
N LEU A 717 -20.99 -14.08 33.92
CA LEU A 717 -21.77 -15.02 33.10
C LEU A 717 -23.09 -15.42 33.78
N THR A 718 -23.07 -15.65 35.09
CA THR A 718 -24.30 -15.95 35.85
C THR A 718 -25.30 -14.80 35.76
N ALA A 719 -24.85 -13.57 36.01
CA ALA A 719 -25.71 -12.39 35.88
C ALA A 719 -26.19 -12.15 34.44
N ALA A 720 -25.39 -12.52 33.43
CA ALA A 720 -25.82 -12.49 32.03
C ALA A 720 -26.91 -13.53 31.73
N ARG A 721 -26.84 -14.74 32.31
CA ARG A 721 -27.90 -15.77 32.22
C ARG A 721 -29.19 -15.31 32.88
N GLU A 722 -29.10 -14.67 34.05
CA GLU A 722 -30.25 -14.07 34.72
C GLU A 722 -30.91 -12.99 33.85
N LEU A 723 -30.10 -12.09 33.26
CA LEU A 723 -30.57 -11.08 32.32
C LEU A 723 -31.19 -11.70 31.06
N ALA A 724 -30.59 -12.76 30.50
CA ALA A 724 -31.17 -13.50 29.39
C ALA A 724 -32.53 -14.11 29.76
N THR A 725 -32.64 -14.68 30.97
CA THR A 725 -33.90 -15.24 31.48
C THR A 725 -34.99 -14.16 31.53
N GLU A 726 -34.67 -12.98 32.07
CA GLU A 726 -35.59 -11.82 32.09
C GLU A 726 -36.06 -11.40 30.69
N ILE A 727 -35.24 -11.57 29.66
CA ILE A 727 -35.61 -11.27 28.28
C ILE A 727 -36.49 -12.39 27.70
N THR A 728 -36.12 -13.65 27.91
CA THR A 728 -36.81 -14.82 27.32
C THR A 728 -38.23 -15.05 27.84
N VAL A 729 -38.63 -14.42 28.95
CA VAL A 729 -40.04 -14.45 29.40
C VAL A 729 -40.94 -13.49 28.63
N ASN A 730 -40.39 -12.61 27.78
CA ASN A 730 -41.14 -11.66 26.95
C ASN A 730 -41.34 -12.20 25.53
N SER A 731 -42.26 -11.58 24.78
CA SER A 731 -42.50 -11.89 23.38
C SER A 731 -41.21 -11.72 22.56
N PRO A 732 -40.65 -12.79 21.97
CA PRO A 732 -39.45 -12.70 21.13
C PRO A 732 -39.71 -11.87 19.88
N THR A 733 -40.92 -11.91 19.32
CA THR A 733 -41.33 -11.06 18.20
C THR A 733 -41.29 -9.58 18.57
N SER A 734 -41.83 -9.21 19.73
CA SER A 734 -41.82 -7.82 20.20
C SER A 734 -40.41 -7.32 20.50
N VAL A 735 -39.56 -8.16 21.11
CA VAL A 735 -38.15 -7.83 21.36
C VAL A 735 -37.41 -7.60 20.04
N ARG A 736 -37.60 -8.48 19.06
CA ARG A 736 -36.99 -8.37 17.74
C ARG A 736 -37.37 -7.08 17.02
N ILE A 737 -38.67 -6.83 16.91
CA ILE A 737 -39.20 -5.63 16.26
C ILE A 737 -38.77 -4.36 17.00
N SER A 738 -38.66 -4.39 18.33
CA SER A 738 -38.13 -3.25 19.09
C SER A 738 -36.68 -2.93 18.69
N LEU A 739 -35.82 -3.94 18.54
CA LEU A 739 -34.44 -3.74 18.11
C LEU A 739 -34.35 -3.21 16.67
N GLU A 740 -35.20 -3.71 15.77
CA GLU A 740 -35.25 -3.25 14.38
C GLU A 740 -35.74 -1.80 14.27
N VAL A 741 -36.81 -1.43 14.98
CA VAL A 741 -37.30 -0.05 15.04
C VAL A 741 -36.24 0.88 15.64
N MET A 742 -35.54 0.47 16.71
CA MET A 742 -34.44 1.24 17.29
C MET A 742 -33.30 1.45 16.28
N ALA A 743 -33.01 0.45 15.44
CA ALA A 743 -31.97 0.56 14.41
C ALA A 743 -32.39 1.46 13.24
N GLU A 744 -33.65 1.37 12.78
CA GLU A 744 -34.20 2.27 11.75
C GLU A 744 -34.22 3.72 12.24
N ALA A 745 -34.61 3.95 13.49
CA ALA A 745 -34.68 5.29 14.09
C ALA A 745 -33.33 6.04 14.07
N GLN A 746 -32.19 5.33 14.13
CA GLN A 746 -30.86 5.96 14.06
C GLN A 746 -30.55 6.63 12.72
N GLN A 747 -31.33 6.36 11.67
CA GLN A 747 -31.18 7.00 10.36
C GLN A 747 -31.83 8.38 10.30
N HIS A 748 -32.62 8.73 11.31
CA HIS A 748 -33.31 10.01 11.42
C HIS A 748 -32.61 10.90 12.44
N ALA A 749 -32.28 12.12 12.04
CA ALA A 749 -31.69 13.10 12.96
C ALA A 749 -32.71 13.65 13.97
N ASP A 750 -33.97 13.78 13.54
CA ASP A 750 -35.07 14.27 14.38
C ASP A 750 -35.88 13.11 14.99
N PRO A 751 -36.11 13.09 16.32
CA PRO A 751 -36.88 12.02 16.96
C PRO A 751 -38.36 11.94 16.53
N LEU A 752 -39.00 13.05 16.16
CA LEU A 752 -40.40 13.05 15.71
C LEU A 752 -40.51 12.47 14.30
N ASP A 753 -39.54 12.76 13.43
CA ASP A 753 -39.42 12.11 12.13
C ASP A 753 -39.24 10.60 12.30
N ALA A 754 -38.40 10.16 13.25
CA ALA A 754 -38.23 8.73 13.56
C ALA A 754 -39.52 8.04 14.03
N VAL A 755 -40.32 8.72 14.87
CA VAL A 755 -41.59 8.17 15.39
C VAL A 755 -42.68 8.09 14.32
N THR A 756 -42.72 9.07 13.40
CA THR A 756 -43.75 9.16 12.36
C THR A 756 -43.34 8.51 11.04
N ALA A 757 -42.09 8.06 10.93
CA ALA A 757 -41.60 7.28 9.80
C ALA A 757 -42.49 6.06 9.58
N ARG A 758 -42.95 5.87 8.34
CA ARG A 758 -43.73 4.69 7.98
C ARG A 758 -42.80 3.48 7.98
N THR A 759 -43.05 2.53 8.86
CA THR A 759 -42.35 1.24 8.92
C THR A 759 -43.37 0.10 8.85
N GLY A 760 -43.06 -0.94 8.08
CA GLY A 760 -43.90 -2.15 8.00
C GLY A 760 -43.77 -3.04 9.25
N LEU A 761 -42.78 -2.78 10.11
CA LEU A 761 -42.47 -3.60 11.27
C LEU A 761 -43.60 -3.63 12.32
N LEU A 762 -44.29 -2.50 12.53
CA LEU A 762 -45.41 -2.45 13.47
C LEU A 762 -46.65 -3.18 12.92
N ASP A 763 -46.85 -3.16 11.61
CA ASP A 763 -47.91 -3.93 10.96
C ASP A 763 -47.63 -5.44 11.10
N GLU A 764 -46.37 -5.86 10.94
CA GLU A 764 -45.92 -7.25 11.19
C GLU A 764 -46.19 -7.66 12.65
N LEU A 765 -45.84 -6.82 13.63
CA LEU A 765 -46.11 -7.10 15.04
C LEU A 765 -47.61 -7.33 15.28
N MET A 766 -48.47 -6.46 14.75
CA MET A 766 -49.92 -6.56 14.95
C MET A 766 -50.53 -7.83 14.34
N ALA A 767 -49.89 -8.39 13.31
CA ALA A 767 -50.30 -9.63 12.67
C ALA A 767 -49.71 -10.91 13.32
N SER A 768 -48.77 -10.77 14.26
CA SER A 768 -48.05 -11.90 14.86
C SER A 768 -48.90 -12.73 15.84
N GLU A 769 -48.58 -14.02 15.96
CA GLU A 769 -49.20 -14.90 16.96
C GLU A 769 -48.87 -14.45 18.38
N ASP A 770 -47.66 -13.93 18.60
CA ASP A 770 -47.22 -13.42 19.90
C ASP A 770 -48.06 -12.19 20.34
N ALA A 771 -48.45 -11.29 19.44
CA ALA A 771 -49.31 -10.16 19.80
C ALA A 771 -50.71 -10.63 20.23
N MET A 772 -51.30 -11.57 19.48
CA MET A 772 -52.59 -12.17 19.83
C MET A 772 -52.54 -12.92 21.16
N GLU A 773 -51.48 -13.70 21.38
CA GLU A 773 -51.24 -14.45 22.61
C GLU A 773 -51.03 -13.52 23.80
N GLY A 774 -50.20 -12.48 23.67
CA GLY A 774 -49.94 -11.52 24.73
C GLY A 774 -51.21 -10.82 25.20
N MET A 775 -52.04 -10.34 24.27
CA MET A 775 -53.33 -9.74 24.58
C MET A 775 -54.29 -10.75 25.24
N SER A 776 -54.34 -11.98 24.74
CA SER A 776 -55.21 -13.04 25.25
C SER A 776 -54.81 -13.51 26.65
N ALA A 777 -53.53 -13.76 26.88
CA ALA A 777 -52.97 -14.20 28.16
C ALA A 777 -53.18 -13.13 29.25
N PHE A 778 -52.98 -11.86 28.89
CA PHE A 778 -53.25 -10.73 29.79
C PHE A 778 -54.72 -10.68 30.18
N ALA A 779 -55.65 -10.76 29.22
CA ALA A 779 -57.08 -10.78 29.48
C ALA A 779 -57.51 -11.98 30.35
N GLN A 780 -56.85 -13.13 30.18
CA GLN A 780 -57.11 -14.38 30.90
C GLN A 780 -56.35 -14.50 32.23
N LYS A 781 -55.46 -13.55 32.57
CA LYS A 781 -54.59 -13.56 33.76
C LYS A 781 -53.74 -14.82 33.89
N ARG A 782 -53.20 -15.32 32.78
CA ARG A 782 -52.24 -16.43 32.73
C ARG A 782 -50.90 -15.97 32.17
N ALA A 783 -49.87 -16.78 32.37
CA ALA A 783 -48.60 -16.56 31.68
C ALA A 783 -48.79 -16.77 30.16
N PRO A 784 -48.16 -15.92 29.32
CA PRO A 784 -48.16 -16.10 27.88
C PRO A 784 -47.27 -17.28 27.46
N GLN A 785 -47.59 -17.89 26.32
CA GLN A 785 -46.82 -18.95 25.66
C GLN A 785 -46.37 -18.48 24.28
N TRP A 786 -45.17 -17.94 24.21
CA TRP A 786 -44.63 -17.35 22.98
C TRP A 786 -44.30 -18.40 21.92
N GLN A 787 -44.66 -18.11 20.67
CA GLN A 787 -44.45 -19.00 19.52
C GLN A 787 -43.36 -18.48 18.57
N ASN A 788 -43.01 -17.18 18.66
CA ASN A 788 -42.03 -16.52 17.79
C ASN A 788 -42.42 -16.61 16.29
N ARG A 789 -43.69 -16.37 15.97
CA ARG A 789 -44.30 -16.51 14.64
C ARG A 789 -45.26 -15.40 14.27
#